data_AF-A0AA44APD6-F1
#
_entry.id   AF-A0AA44APD6-F1
#
_cell.length_a   1.000
_cell.length_b   1.000
_cell.length_c   1.000
_cell.angle_alpha   90.00
_cell.angle_beta   90.00
_cell.angle_gamma   90.00
#
_symmetry.space_group_name_H-M   'P 1'
#
loop_
_entity.id
_entity.type
_entity.pdbx_description
1 polymer ?
#
loop_
_entity_poly.entity_id
_entity_poly.type
_entity_poly.pdbx_seq_one_letter_code
_entity_poly.pdbx_strand_id
1 'polypeptide(L)'
;MLLFIEGYPYSLNDIVKDGLTVRDVLKDVVSVPVKEDKYSFGYVGYCYSKTAKDVVFFLPKVVLTGEINEESGDDTIFGASPQEIIDFESEKVKTKFTEEGCKEYKEFLSTLSIWIYRTISVYKQSHNDNILESKEYQSESRGRKQKHNTLLDVIIALRDFNRSNQDYFTFVARNVHSGYNKINWNRTITSSQAIIQSGSPVYIKPVNKKKMVNFDEELLVIYFSILNYIRETHGFSFEINIQYPLISCDRLKKSYIGRNLGCRRLKQIKYKYFSDKALRIWDLCYAFFDREYKIAMNRQAEDYLLAKDFEHIFEVMIDALVSGNDKQNLPKELTEQKDGKLVDHMFVGQGLIEQSDLTSELTYYIGDSKYYKRSRNDRTQLGDKSIYKQYTYARNVIQWNMNLFLDGDGNGEHPQLRDTLTEGYNPIPNFFISARIPDKKTSGGKFLSFDDKELKAQDGGVQLNRQFENRLFDRDTLLLCHYDVNFLYIVSLYGRNNKSAQAAWRDYVRKEFRNKIQGTLNRLYTFRTLQPRDGMDCYQFIQDNFQRLNGKLYRPKSDSNYLILALMKEEDSNIWKSLKIKSSTIKRETAQSKELVDALQTHFYVSDPFELETEFHIDSIDNVGTLTQQPKQEIKNILTGLVRKTDADYSDFDSHIAKTYTMEKIPTSVNVMDIRYLLPMVGGEIDGYYKVDKVYFGTKNGKLCLKLNLSSFISLGSNRTPIYRIKMQPGELISNDLMVELYEQRI
;
A
#
# COMPACT_ATOMS: atom_id res chain seq x y z
N MET A 1 -0.13 -28.55 26.59
CA MET A 1 -0.78 -27.77 25.53
C MET A 1 -0.89 -28.66 24.32
N LEU A 2 -2.06 -28.70 23.70
CA LEU A 2 -2.36 -29.48 22.52
C LEU A 2 -2.38 -28.60 21.28
N LEU A 3 -1.81 -29.07 20.18
CA LEU A 3 -1.63 -28.30 18.94
C LEU A 3 -2.52 -28.83 17.82
N PHE A 4 -3.23 -27.93 17.15
CA PHE A 4 -3.98 -28.24 15.93
C PHE A 4 -3.62 -27.21 14.86
N ILE A 5 -3.68 -27.57 13.58
CA ILE A 5 -3.36 -26.68 12.47
C ILE A 5 -4.63 -26.39 11.69
N GLU A 6 -4.84 -25.10 11.41
CA GLU A 6 -5.93 -24.62 10.58
C GLU A 6 -5.96 -25.33 9.21
N GLY A 7 -7.13 -25.87 8.84
CA GLY A 7 -7.38 -26.51 7.56
C GLY A 7 -6.81 -27.92 7.38
N TYR A 8 -5.99 -28.43 8.31
CA TYR A 8 -5.45 -29.79 8.23
C TYR A 8 -6.51 -30.85 8.56
N PRO A 9 -6.65 -31.92 7.76
CA PRO A 9 -7.70 -32.94 7.93
C PRO A 9 -7.30 -34.00 8.99
N TYR A 10 -7.59 -33.70 10.26
CA TYR A 10 -7.30 -34.58 11.39
C TYR A 10 -8.19 -35.83 11.42
N SER A 11 -7.60 -36.99 11.68
CA SER A 11 -8.34 -38.22 11.99
C SER A 11 -8.97 -38.12 13.38
N LEU A 12 -10.30 -38.15 13.45
CA LEU A 12 -11.06 -37.84 14.66
C LEU A 12 -10.99 -38.94 15.73
N ASN A 13 -10.75 -40.19 15.31
CA ASN A 13 -10.71 -41.37 16.18
C ASN A 13 -9.29 -41.69 16.68
N ASP A 14 -8.28 -40.93 16.27
CA ASP A 14 -6.90 -41.15 16.71
C ASP A 14 -6.73 -40.74 18.17
N ILE A 15 -6.08 -41.62 18.94
CA ILE A 15 -5.78 -41.39 20.36
C ILE A 15 -4.57 -40.47 20.47
N VAL A 16 -4.76 -39.31 21.10
CA VAL A 16 -3.76 -38.23 21.14
C VAL A 16 -3.22 -37.94 22.54
N LYS A 17 -4.01 -38.12 23.60
CA LYS A 17 -3.56 -37.88 24.99
C LYS A 17 -4.40 -38.64 26.00
N ASP A 18 -3.75 -39.35 26.94
CA ASP A 18 -4.41 -40.04 28.06
C ASP A 18 -5.59 -40.96 27.64
N GLY A 19 -5.53 -41.58 26.46
CA GLY A 19 -6.60 -42.41 25.91
C GLY A 19 -7.75 -41.64 25.24
N LEU A 20 -7.70 -40.31 25.22
CA LEU A 20 -8.66 -39.44 24.54
C LEU A 20 -8.37 -39.35 23.04
N THR A 21 -9.44 -39.42 22.25
CA THR A 21 -9.36 -39.19 20.81
C THR A 21 -9.36 -37.69 20.49
N VAL A 22 -9.00 -37.31 19.25
CA VAL A 22 -9.17 -35.93 18.77
C VAL A 22 -10.60 -35.42 18.99
N ARG A 23 -11.59 -36.27 18.73
CA ARG A 23 -13.01 -35.96 18.96
C ARG A 23 -13.29 -35.68 20.44
N ASP A 24 -12.73 -36.46 21.35
CA ASP A 24 -12.92 -36.25 22.80
C ASP A 24 -12.26 -34.96 23.28
N VAL A 25 -11.05 -34.65 22.80
CA VAL A 25 -10.31 -33.43 23.14
C VAL A 25 -11.09 -32.18 22.74
N LEU A 26 -11.73 -32.19 21.57
CA LEU A 26 -12.39 -31.02 20.98
C LEU A 26 -13.91 -30.99 21.22
N LYS A 27 -14.47 -31.98 21.90
CA LYS A 27 -15.92 -32.15 22.14
C LYS A 27 -16.60 -30.91 22.72
N ASP A 28 -15.91 -30.23 23.63
CA ASP A 28 -16.42 -29.04 24.34
C ASP A 28 -15.99 -27.72 23.68
N VAL A 29 -15.28 -27.78 22.54
CA VAL A 29 -14.68 -26.63 21.86
C VAL A 29 -15.32 -26.37 20.50
N VAL A 30 -15.48 -27.42 19.69
CA VAL A 30 -15.97 -27.34 18.31
C VAL A 30 -17.06 -28.37 18.10
N SER A 31 -18.15 -27.97 17.43
CA SER A 31 -19.13 -28.93 16.93
C SER A 31 -18.57 -29.68 15.73
N VAL A 32 -18.35 -30.99 15.88
CA VAL A 32 -17.83 -31.86 14.83
C VAL A 32 -18.96 -32.78 14.32
N PRO A 33 -19.15 -32.94 13.00
CA PRO A 33 -20.16 -33.85 12.46
C PRO A 33 -19.94 -35.29 12.93
N VAL A 34 -21.00 -35.94 13.41
CA VAL A 34 -20.92 -37.29 14.01
C VAL A 34 -20.45 -38.37 13.02
N LYS A 35 -20.77 -38.19 11.73
CA LYS A 35 -20.54 -39.17 10.65
C LYS A 35 -19.18 -39.04 9.95
N GLU A 36 -18.39 -38.02 10.27
CA GLU A 36 -17.09 -37.84 9.61
C GLU A 36 -15.97 -38.52 10.41
N ASP A 37 -15.06 -39.19 9.70
CA ASP A 37 -13.86 -39.80 10.28
C ASP A 37 -12.66 -38.85 10.28
N LYS A 38 -12.65 -37.88 9.36
CA LYS A 38 -11.65 -36.81 9.26
C LYS A 38 -12.32 -35.44 9.22
N TYR A 39 -11.71 -34.45 9.85
CA TYR A 39 -12.24 -33.08 9.86
C TYR A 39 -11.14 -32.02 9.80
N SER A 40 -11.38 -30.97 9.01
CA SER A 40 -10.49 -29.81 8.91
C SER A 40 -11.04 -28.65 9.73
N PHE A 41 -10.28 -28.23 10.75
CA PHE A 41 -10.67 -27.13 11.61
C PHE A 41 -10.26 -25.79 11.00
N GLY A 42 -11.22 -24.93 10.65
CA GLY A 42 -10.98 -23.57 10.17
C GLY A 42 -10.80 -22.56 11.31
N TYR A 43 -10.07 -22.91 12.37
CA TYR A 43 -9.91 -22.03 13.54
C TYR A 43 -8.45 -21.65 13.74
N VAL A 44 -8.20 -20.44 14.24
CA VAL A 44 -6.88 -19.99 14.73
C VAL A 44 -7.08 -19.29 16.06
N GLY A 45 -6.25 -19.62 17.06
CA GLY A 45 -6.37 -19.06 18.40
C GLY A 45 -6.30 -20.12 19.48
N TYR A 46 -6.72 -19.76 20.70
CA TYR A 46 -6.49 -20.58 21.89
C TYR A 46 -7.81 -20.77 22.65
N CYS A 47 -7.97 -21.97 23.21
CA CYS A 47 -9.12 -22.34 24.01
C CYS A 47 -8.73 -23.40 25.05
N TYR A 48 -9.59 -23.61 26.04
CA TYR A 48 -9.37 -24.63 27.06
C TYR A 48 -10.30 -25.83 26.83
N SER A 49 -9.73 -27.04 26.76
CA SER A 49 -10.51 -28.29 26.72
C SER A 49 -10.74 -28.81 28.14
N LYS A 50 -12.00 -28.94 28.55
CA LYS A 50 -12.37 -29.52 29.86
C LYS A 50 -12.06 -31.01 29.92
N THR A 51 -12.36 -31.72 28.84
CA THR A 51 -12.17 -33.16 28.74
C THR A 51 -10.68 -33.51 28.82
N ALA A 52 -9.83 -32.82 28.06
CA ALA A 52 -8.37 -33.01 28.11
C ALA A 52 -7.68 -32.31 29.30
N LYS A 53 -8.41 -31.43 30.01
CA LYS A 53 -7.89 -30.56 31.07
C LYS A 53 -6.64 -29.78 30.68
N ASP A 54 -6.52 -29.38 29.42
CA ASP A 54 -5.35 -28.71 28.87
C ASP A 54 -5.76 -27.64 27.84
N VAL A 55 -4.83 -26.73 27.58
CA VAL A 55 -4.99 -25.69 26.56
C VAL A 55 -4.83 -26.30 25.18
N VAL A 56 -5.74 -25.94 24.28
CA VAL A 56 -5.68 -26.26 22.85
C VAL A 56 -5.30 -24.98 22.11
N PHE A 57 -4.28 -25.05 21.28
CA PHE A 57 -3.81 -23.95 20.44
C PHE A 57 -3.95 -24.34 18.96
N PHE A 58 -4.86 -23.67 18.28
CA PHE A 58 -5.04 -23.75 16.84
C PHE A 58 -4.05 -22.81 16.16
N LEU A 59 -3.07 -23.40 15.49
CA LEU A 59 -2.00 -22.74 14.79
C LEU A 59 -2.45 -22.27 13.39
N PRO A 60 -2.00 -21.09 12.95
CA PRO A 60 -2.23 -20.61 11.58
C PRO A 60 -1.61 -21.56 10.54
N LYS A 61 -2.29 -21.86 9.43
CA LYS A 61 -1.80 -22.81 8.39
C LYS A 61 -0.44 -22.44 7.77
N VAL A 62 -0.04 -21.18 7.85
CA VAL A 62 1.26 -20.65 7.38
C VAL A 62 2.46 -21.25 8.13
N VAL A 63 2.26 -21.89 9.29
CA VAL A 63 3.35 -22.57 10.02
C VAL A 63 3.85 -23.85 9.34
N LEU A 64 3.09 -24.39 8.39
CA LEU A 64 3.48 -25.56 7.62
C LEU A 64 4.64 -25.21 6.69
N THR A 65 5.68 -26.05 6.68
CA THR A 65 6.92 -25.78 5.96
C THR A 65 6.84 -26.11 4.48
N GLY A 66 5.81 -26.86 4.04
CA GLY A 66 5.71 -27.43 2.70
C GLY A 66 6.63 -28.63 2.47
N GLU A 67 7.44 -29.01 3.47
CA GLU A 67 8.23 -30.23 3.44
C GLU A 67 7.33 -31.42 3.73
N ILE A 68 7.33 -32.40 2.83
CA ILE A 68 6.47 -33.58 2.94
C ILE A 68 7.19 -34.64 3.78
N ASN A 69 6.49 -35.20 4.77
CA ASN A 69 6.94 -36.38 5.48
C ASN A 69 6.85 -37.60 4.55
N GLU A 70 7.98 -38.28 4.32
CA GLU A 70 8.07 -39.40 3.36
C GLU A 70 7.19 -40.60 3.73
N GLU A 71 6.88 -40.80 5.01
CA GLU A 71 6.08 -41.93 5.50
C GLU A 71 4.56 -41.67 5.42
N SER A 72 4.13 -40.43 5.67
CA SER A 72 2.70 -40.06 5.74
C SER A 72 2.19 -39.30 4.52
N GLY A 73 3.06 -38.67 3.74
CA GLY A 73 2.69 -37.79 2.63
C GLY A 73 2.16 -36.41 3.06
N ASP A 74 2.19 -36.10 4.36
CA ASP A 74 1.68 -34.84 4.92
C ASP A 74 2.71 -33.71 4.93
N ASP A 75 2.24 -32.46 4.80
CA ASP A 75 3.04 -31.27 5.08
C ASP A 75 3.50 -31.27 6.54
N THR A 76 4.76 -30.91 6.79
CA THR A 76 5.32 -30.95 8.15
C THR A 76 5.36 -29.58 8.83
N ILE A 77 5.42 -29.64 10.16
CA ILE A 77 5.79 -28.54 11.04
C ILE A 77 6.95 -29.03 11.90
N PHE A 78 8.06 -28.29 11.90
CA PHE A 78 9.31 -28.69 12.55
C PHE A 78 9.89 -30.04 12.07
N GLY A 79 9.44 -30.60 10.95
CA GLY A 79 9.83 -31.94 10.48
C GLY A 79 8.98 -33.10 11.01
N ALA A 80 7.87 -32.82 11.70
CA ALA A 80 6.87 -33.80 12.11
C ALA A 80 5.50 -33.48 11.48
N SER A 81 4.63 -34.50 11.33
CA SER A 81 3.30 -34.26 10.78
C SER A 81 2.38 -33.58 11.81
N PRO A 82 1.34 -32.86 11.38
CA PRO A 82 0.41 -32.18 12.29
C PRO A 82 -0.31 -33.15 13.24
N GLN A 83 -0.49 -34.41 12.82
CA GLN A 83 -1.07 -35.48 13.63
C GLN A 83 -0.13 -35.91 14.78
N GLU A 84 1.19 -35.94 14.53
CA GLU A 84 2.18 -36.39 15.50
C GLU A 84 2.43 -35.36 16.62
N ILE A 85 2.30 -34.07 16.30
CA ILE A 85 2.63 -32.98 17.22
C ILE A 85 1.47 -32.51 18.09
N ILE A 86 0.30 -33.18 18.02
CA ILE A 86 -0.90 -32.79 18.78
C ILE A 86 -0.57 -32.70 20.26
N ASP A 87 0.01 -33.75 20.84
CA ASP A 87 0.59 -33.69 22.18
C ASP A 87 2.10 -33.44 22.10
N PHE A 88 2.47 -32.16 22.11
CA PHE A 88 3.86 -31.72 22.02
C PHE A 88 4.72 -32.17 23.22
N GLU A 89 4.10 -32.57 24.34
CA GLU A 89 4.81 -33.07 25.53
C GLU A 89 4.96 -34.60 25.53
N SER A 90 4.42 -35.28 24.53
CA SER A 90 4.49 -36.74 24.41
C SER A 90 5.92 -37.23 24.20
N GLU A 91 6.20 -38.45 24.68
CA GLU A 91 7.51 -39.08 24.49
C GLU A 91 7.85 -39.30 23.00
N LYS A 92 6.84 -39.50 22.14
CA LYS A 92 7.02 -39.62 20.68
C LYS A 92 7.60 -38.35 20.05
N VAL A 93 7.19 -37.18 20.53
CA VAL A 93 7.69 -35.89 20.06
C VAL A 93 9.09 -35.64 20.61
N LYS A 94 9.32 -35.95 21.89
CA LYS A 94 10.65 -35.80 22.53
C LYS A 94 11.73 -36.68 21.92
N THR A 95 11.40 -37.85 21.39
CA THR A 95 12.38 -38.72 20.72
C THR A 95 12.74 -38.27 19.30
N LYS A 96 11.86 -37.51 18.63
CA LYS A 96 12.11 -36.97 17.28
C LYS A 96 12.96 -35.69 17.30
N PHE A 97 12.91 -34.92 18.38
CA PHE A 97 13.60 -33.63 18.48
C PHE A 97 14.76 -33.69 19.48
N THR A 98 15.85 -32.97 19.20
CA THR A 98 16.91 -32.76 20.21
C THR A 98 16.38 -31.95 21.39
N GLU A 99 17.02 -32.05 22.56
CA GLU A 99 16.60 -31.30 23.74
C GLU A 99 16.63 -29.78 23.48
N GLU A 100 17.67 -29.29 22.80
CA GLU A 100 17.76 -27.89 22.39
C GLU A 100 16.67 -27.51 21.39
N GLY A 101 16.38 -28.35 20.39
CA GLY A 101 15.35 -28.09 19.39
C GLY A 101 13.94 -28.06 19.99
N CYS A 102 13.65 -28.98 20.91
CA CYS A 102 12.39 -29.00 21.65
C CYS A 102 12.20 -27.71 22.47
N LYS A 103 13.27 -27.24 23.13
CA LYS A 103 13.23 -25.97 23.87
C LYS A 103 12.98 -24.77 22.96
N GLU A 104 13.70 -24.67 21.84
CA GLU A 104 13.52 -23.61 20.83
C GLU A 104 12.07 -23.55 20.33
N TYR A 105 11.48 -24.69 19.98
CA TYR A 105 10.10 -24.77 19.52
C TYR A 105 9.07 -24.44 20.61
N LYS A 106 9.29 -24.86 21.86
CA LYS A 106 8.42 -24.44 22.99
C LYS A 106 8.46 -22.93 23.20
N GLU A 107 9.63 -22.31 23.12
CA GLU A 107 9.79 -20.85 23.22
C GLU A 107 9.07 -20.14 22.07
N PHE A 108 9.22 -20.65 20.85
CA PHE A 108 8.50 -20.17 19.67
C PHE A 108 6.98 -20.27 19.82
N LEU A 109 6.44 -21.46 20.13
CA LEU A 109 5.00 -21.70 20.27
C LEU A 109 4.39 -20.83 21.38
N SER A 110 5.11 -20.68 22.49
CA SER A 110 4.72 -19.79 23.58
C SER A 110 4.62 -18.34 23.10
N THR A 111 5.64 -17.85 22.38
CA THR A 111 5.66 -16.48 21.84
C THR A 111 4.58 -16.26 20.77
N LEU A 112 4.41 -17.23 19.85
CA LEU A 112 3.38 -17.20 18.82
C LEU A 112 1.98 -17.17 19.43
N SER A 113 1.72 -17.96 20.47
CA SER A 113 0.41 -17.96 21.15
C SER A 113 0.03 -16.58 21.69
N ILE A 114 1.01 -15.85 22.25
CA ILE A 114 0.82 -14.48 22.73
C ILE A 114 0.51 -13.55 21.55
N TRP A 115 1.22 -13.66 20.43
CA TRP A 115 0.99 -12.80 19.28
C TRP A 115 -0.33 -13.07 18.55
N ILE A 116 -0.74 -14.33 18.44
CA ILE A 116 -2.06 -14.70 17.91
C ILE A 116 -3.16 -14.17 18.84
N TYR A 117 -3.02 -14.35 20.16
CA TYR A 117 -3.93 -13.74 21.15
C TYR A 117 -4.07 -12.24 20.91
N ARG A 118 -2.93 -11.55 20.83
CA ARG A 118 -2.89 -10.10 20.68
C ARG A 118 -3.48 -9.65 19.35
N THR A 119 -3.18 -10.36 18.26
CA THR A 119 -3.70 -10.07 16.92
C THR A 119 -5.22 -10.15 16.90
N ILE A 120 -5.80 -11.26 17.37
CA ILE A 120 -7.27 -11.41 17.42
C ILE A 120 -7.88 -10.38 18.37
N SER A 121 -7.24 -10.12 19.53
CA SER A 121 -7.70 -9.11 20.48
C SER A 121 -7.69 -7.69 19.91
N VAL A 122 -6.71 -7.34 19.05
CA VAL A 122 -6.62 -6.02 18.40
C VAL A 122 -7.65 -5.90 17.28
N TYR A 123 -7.78 -6.95 16.45
CA TYR A 123 -8.80 -7.01 15.41
C TYR A 123 -10.21 -6.81 16.00
N LYS A 124 -10.48 -7.45 17.14
CA LYS A 124 -11.74 -7.32 17.88
C LYS A 124 -12.12 -5.89 18.28
N GLN A 125 -11.14 -4.99 18.42
CA GLN A 125 -11.42 -3.62 18.87
C GLN A 125 -12.17 -2.80 17.83
N SER A 126 -12.03 -3.14 16.55
CA SER A 126 -12.70 -2.47 15.44
C SER A 126 -13.67 -3.37 14.66
N HIS A 127 -13.57 -4.69 14.82
CA HIS A 127 -14.38 -5.68 14.11
C HIS A 127 -14.95 -6.68 15.11
N ASN A 128 -16.17 -7.18 14.89
CA ASN A 128 -16.81 -8.16 15.79
C ASN A 128 -17.28 -9.43 15.08
N ASP A 129 -17.02 -9.51 13.78
CA ASP A 129 -17.21 -10.68 12.94
C ASP A 129 -16.04 -11.65 13.10
N ASN A 130 -16.23 -12.88 12.63
CA ASN A 130 -15.21 -13.94 12.55
C ASN A 130 -14.55 -14.36 13.88
N ILE A 131 -14.97 -13.81 15.02
CA ILE A 131 -14.48 -14.18 16.35
C ILE A 131 -15.52 -15.02 17.09
N LEU A 132 -15.06 -16.16 17.61
CA LEU A 132 -15.74 -16.93 18.63
C LEU A 132 -15.17 -16.56 20.00
N GLU A 133 -16.04 -16.07 20.87
CA GLU A 133 -15.75 -15.78 22.27
C GLU A 133 -16.87 -16.35 23.15
N SER A 134 -16.55 -16.70 24.39
CA SER A 134 -17.58 -16.89 25.40
C SER A 134 -18.21 -15.59 25.86
N LYS A 135 -19.52 -15.67 26.05
CA LYS A 135 -20.26 -14.68 26.80
C LYS A 135 -20.43 -15.18 28.23
N GLU A 136 -19.45 -14.95 29.11
CA GLU A 136 -19.75 -14.79 30.53
C GLU A 136 -18.59 -14.15 31.31
N TYR A 137 -18.85 -12.97 31.86
CA TYR A 137 -17.92 -12.24 32.73
C TYR A 137 -17.80 -12.94 34.08
N GLN A 138 -16.56 -13.00 34.57
CA GLN A 138 -16.10 -13.61 35.80
C GLN A 138 -16.89 -13.17 37.05
N SER A 139 -17.34 -14.15 37.84
CA SER A 139 -17.42 -14.03 39.30
C SER A 139 -16.43 -15.04 39.92
N GLU A 140 -15.74 -14.63 40.99
CA GLU A 140 -14.86 -15.52 41.76
C GLU A 140 -15.69 -16.64 42.43
N SER A 141 -15.95 -17.73 41.70
CA SER A 141 -16.57 -18.92 42.30
C SER A 141 -15.56 -19.69 43.15
N ARG A 142 -15.97 -20.30 44.26
CA ARG A 142 -15.12 -21.11 45.16
C ARG A 142 -14.86 -22.54 44.61
N GLY A 143 -14.62 -22.68 43.30
CA GLY A 143 -14.37 -23.96 42.64
C GLY A 143 -13.00 -24.58 42.95
N ARG A 144 -12.85 -25.89 42.67
CA ARG A 144 -11.56 -26.60 42.75
C ARG A 144 -10.59 -26.01 41.72
N LYS A 145 -9.62 -25.23 42.21
CA LYS A 145 -8.58 -24.59 41.40
C LYS A 145 -7.75 -25.64 40.64
N GLN A 146 -7.62 -25.50 39.32
CA GLN A 146 -6.82 -26.39 38.47
C GLN A 146 -5.45 -25.76 38.14
N LYS A 147 -4.42 -26.60 37.92
CA LYS A 147 -3.03 -26.20 37.68
C LYS A 147 -2.81 -25.84 36.20
N HIS A 148 -2.35 -24.62 35.92
CA HIS A 148 -2.12 -24.12 34.54
C HIS A 148 -0.72 -24.45 34.00
N ASN A 149 -0.58 -24.38 32.67
CA ASN A 149 0.61 -24.83 31.95
C ASN A 149 1.30 -23.77 31.04
N THR A 150 0.65 -22.68 30.59
CA THR A 150 1.21 -21.78 29.55
C THR A 150 1.53 -20.38 30.03
N LEU A 151 2.52 -19.72 29.41
CA LEU A 151 2.88 -18.33 29.71
C LEU A 151 1.74 -17.34 29.40
N LEU A 152 0.99 -17.59 28.32
CA LEU A 152 -0.16 -16.78 27.95
C LEU A 152 -1.23 -16.79 29.05
N ASP A 153 -1.51 -17.95 29.64
CA ASP A 153 -2.44 -18.07 30.78
C ASP A 153 -2.00 -17.20 31.96
N VAL A 154 -0.69 -17.22 32.27
CA VAL A 154 -0.12 -16.39 33.34
C VAL A 154 -0.27 -14.90 33.03
N ILE A 155 -0.04 -14.48 31.79
CA ILE A 155 -0.21 -13.08 31.35
C ILE A 155 -1.67 -12.64 31.48
N ILE A 156 -2.62 -13.47 31.05
CA ILE A 156 -4.06 -13.21 31.19
C ILE A 156 -4.42 -13.10 32.68
N ALA A 157 -3.92 -14.02 33.51
CA ALA A 157 -4.15 -14.01 34.96
C ALA A 157 -3.59 -12.74 35.64
N LEU A 158 -2.39 -12.29 35.24
CA LEU A 158 -1.77 -11.05 35.70
C LEU A 158 -2.63 -9.84 35.35
N ARG A 159 -3.14 -9.79 34.11
CA ARG A 159 -4.03 -8.73 33.61
C ARG A 159 -5.34 -8.68 34.37
N ASP A 160 -6.01 -9.82 34.49
CA ASP A 160 -7.33 -9.91 35.11
C ASP A 160 -7.24 -9.60 36.61
N PHE A 161 -6.18 -10.07 37.28
CA PHE A 161 -5.90 -9.68 38.67
C PHE A 161 -5.68 -8.16 38.78
N ASN A 162 -4.94 -7.54 37.85
CA ASN A 162 -4.73 -6.10 37.85
C ASN A 162 -6.05 -5.34 37.77
N ARG A 163 -6.91 -5.74 36.82
CA ARG A 163 -8.19 -5.09 36.56
C ARG A 163 -9.14 -5.18 37.76
N SER A 164 -9.22 -6.36 38.39
CA SER A 164 -10.16 -6.60 39.49
C SER A 164 -9.69 -6.08 40.86
N ASN A 165 -8.44 -5.60 40.99
CA ASN A 165 -7.85 -5.24 42.29
C ASN A 165 -7.28 -3.82 42.36
N GLN A 166 -7.74 -2.88 41.54
CA GLN A 166 -7.28 -1.48 41.57
C GLN A 166 -7.45 -0.81 42.95
N ASP A 167 -8.56 -1.08 43.64
CA ASP A 167 -8.81 -0.56 45.00
C ASP A 167 -7.78 -1.05 46.01
N TYR A 168 -7.35 -2.32 45.89
CA TYR A 168 -6.34 -2.90 46.76
C TYR A 168 -4.99 -2.21 46.57
N PHE A 169 -4.57 -1.98 45.32
CA PHE A 169 -3.32 -1.29 45.04
C PHE A 169 -3.34 0.15 45.58
N THR A 170 -4.45 0.86 45.40
CA THR A 170 -4.64 2.22 45.90
C THR A 170 -4.59 2.27 47.43
N PHE A 171 -5.23 1.30 48.10
CA PHE A 171 -5.19 1.16 49.56
C PHE A 171 -3.76 0.90 50.07
N VAL A 172 -3.01 -0.02 49.46
CA VAL A 172 -1.63 -0.29 49.83
C VAL A 172 -0.76 0.96 49.63
N ALA A 173 -0.86 1.62 48.47
CA ALA A 173 -0.11 2.85 48.21
C ALA A 173 -0.42 3.96 49.23
N ARG A 174 -1.70 4.17 49.57
CA ARG A 174 -2.13 5.14 50.59
C ARG A 174 -1.55 4.82 51.97
N ASN A 175 -1.54 3.55 52.36
CA ASN A 175 -0.99 3.12 53.64
C ASN A 175 0.53 3.32 53.73
N VAL A 176 1.27 3.04 52.65
CA VAL A 176 2.72 3.30 52.60
C VAL A 176 3.00 4.79 52.79
N HIS A 177 2.26 5.67 52.11
CA HIS A 177 2.44 7.12 52.22
C HIS A 177 2.03 7.66 53.61
N SER A 178 1.00 7.08 54.25
CA SER A 178 0.59 7.48 55.61
C SER A 178 1.63 7.15 56.70
N GLY A 179 2.54 6.21 56.44
CA GLY A 179 3.60 5.79 57.36
C GLY A 179 4.73 6.81 57.54
N TYR A 180 4.86 7.78 56.61
CA TYR A 180 5.83 8.87 56.72
C TYR A 180 5.45 9.93 57.78
N ASN A 181 4.31 9.79 58.44
CA ASN A 181 3.82 10.76 59.42
C ASN A 181 4.35 10.53 60.85
N LYS A 182 5.14 9.46 61.11
CA LYS A 182 5.74 9.20 62.43
C LYS A 182 7.22 9.62 62.48
N ILE A 183 7.44 10.89 62.78
CA ILE A 183 8.76 11.48 62.98
C ILE A 183 9.45 10.82 64.18
N ASN A 184 10.70 10.39 64.01
CA ASN A 184 11.57 10.02 65.12
C ASN A 184 12.23 11.29 65.65
N TRP A 185 11.58 11.94 66.61
CA TRP A 185 12.07 13.20 67.16
C TRP A 185 13.49 13.10 67.72
N ASN A 186 13.83 12.01 68.41
CA ASN A 186 15.19 11.81 68.94
C ASN A 186 16.24 11.83 67.82
N ARG A 187 16.05 11.07 66.74
CA ARG A 187 17.00 11.09 65.60
C ARG A 187 16.98 12.41 64.87
N THR A 188 15.81 13.02 64.69
CA THR A 188 15.65 14.31 64.00
C THR A 188 16.41 15.43 64.70
N ILE A 189 16.29 15.50 66.03
CA ILE A 189 16.99 16.48 66.87
C ILE A 189 18.50 16.30 66.77
N THR A 190 18.98 15.05 66.72
CA THR A 190 20.42 14.75 66.65
C THR A 190 21.02 14.97 65.26
N SER A 191 20.31 14.63 64.18
CA SER A 191 20.88 14.60 62.82
C SER A 191 20.57 15.81 61.96
N SER A 192 19.64 16.68 62.38
CA SER A 192 19.16 17.80 61.57
C SER A 192 19.25 19.10 62.35
N GLN A 193 19.80 20.14 61.72
CA GLN A 193 19.95 21.44 62.34
C GLN A 193 18.57 22.13 62.46
N ALA A 194 18.23 22.59 63.66
CA ALA A 194 17.01 23.33 63.92
C ALA A 194 17.18 24.81 63.54
N ILE A 195 16.15 25.41 62.97
CA ILE A 195 16.04 26.86 62.78
C ILE A 195 15.08 27.38 63.85
N ILE A 196 15.48 28.39 64.62
CA ILE A 196 14.64 28.97 65.66
C ILE A 196 13.80 30.08 65.03
N GLN A 197 12.48 29.93 65.07
CA GLN A 197 11.53 30.95 64.63
C GLN A 197 10.55 31.23 65.78
N SER A 198 10.45 32.50 66.19
CA SER A 198 9.58 32.94 67.30
C SER A 198 9.75 32.14 68.59
N GLY A 199 11.00 31.84 68.97
CA GLY A 199 11.33 31.07 70.19
C GLY A 199 11.05 29.56 70.11
N SER A 200 10.59 29.05 68.95
CA SER A 200 10.33 27.62 68.74
C SER A 200 11.31 27.01 67.73
N PRO A 201 11.89 25.82 68.00
CA PRO A 201 12.76 25.14 67.04
C PRO A 201 11.94 24.47 65.93
N VAL A 202 12.26 24.80 64.68
CA VAL A 202 11.66 24.23 63.46
C VAL A 202 12.70 23.38 62.72
N TYR A 203 12.35 22.13 62.43
CA TYR A 203 13.20 21.19 61.70
C TYR A 203 12.70 21.02 60.27
N ILE A 204 13.49 21.44 59.28
CA ILE A 204 13.10 21.38 57.85
C ILE A 204 13.14 19.95 57.31
N LYS A 205 14.03 19.09 57.82
CA LYS A 205 14.23 17.71 57.34
C LYS A 205 14.01 16.68 58.45
N PRO A 206 12.77 16.37 58.84
CA PRO A 206 12.51 15.39 59.89
C PRO A 206 12.92 13.96 59.49
N VAL A 207 13.55 13.24 60.43
CA VAL A 207 13.92 11.82 60.26
C VAL A 207 12.76 10.95 60.74
N ASN A 208 12.05 10.34 59.79
CA ASN A 208 10.96 9.43 60.12
C ASN A 208 11.44 8.09 60.67
N LYS A 209 10.63 7.46 61.55
CA LYS A 209 10.80 6.04 61.84
C LYS A 209 10.49 5.27 60.55
N LYS A 210 11.50 4.91 59.76
CA LYS A 210 11.33 3.88 58.73
C LYS A 210 10.80 2.64 59.46
N LYS A 211 9.52 2.31 59.29
CA LYS A 211 9.10 0.92 59.47
C LYS A 211 9.93 0.09 58.48
N MET A 212 10.29 -1.12 58.90
CA MET A 212 10.99 -2.17 58.15
C MET A 212 10.88 -2.10 56.62
N VAL A 213 11.87 -2.68 55.93
CA VAL A 213 11.79 -3.06 54.51
C VAL A 213 10.36 -3.50 54.19
N ASN A 214 9.66 -2.73 53.37
CA ASN A 214 8.27 -2.99 53.05
C ASN A 214 8.24 -4.06 51.95
N PHE A 215 8.18 -5.32 52.36
CA PHE A 215 8.17 -6.44 51.42
C PHE A 215 6.93 -6.44 50.51
N ASP A 216 5.82 -5.81 50.92
CA ASP A 216 4.65 -5.58 50.06
C ASP A 216 4.99 -4.60 48.93
N GLU A 217 5.71 -3.51 49.23
CA GLU A 217 6.18 -2.56 48.23
C GLU A 217 7.15 -3.23 47.26
N GLU A 218 8.11 -4.00 47.75
CA GLU A 218 9.05 -4.73 46.88
C GLU A 218 8.33 -5.72 45.94
N LEU A 219 7.33 -6.45 46.45
CA LEU A 219 6.52 -7.36 45.64
C LEU A 219 5.72 -6.59 44.57
N LEU A 220 5.14 -5.44 44.94
CA LEU A 220 4.41 -4.58 43.99
C LEU A 220 5.34 -3.97 42.93
N VAL A 221 6.56 -3.57 43.28
CA VAL A 221 7.56 -3.13 42.28
C VAL A 221 7.80 -4.24 41.27
N ILE A 222 8.01 -5.49 41.71
CA ILE A 222 8.20 -6.62 40.79
C ILE A 222 6.96 -6.83 39.92
N TYR A 223 5.76 -6.84 40.52
CA TYR A 223 4.49 -7.03 39.82
C TYR A 223 4.26 -5.97 38.73
N PHE A 224 4.31 -4.69 39.07
CA PHE A 224 4.12 -3.61 38.10
C PHE A 224 5.26 -3.54 37.08
N SER A 225 6.47 -3.97 37.42
CA SER A 225 7.56 -4.11 36.45
C SER A 225 7.30 -5.22 35.43
N ILE A 226 6.69 -6.33 35.85
CA ILE A 226 6.24 -7.39 34.94
C ILE A 226 5.13 -6.87 34.02
N LEU A 227 4.12 -6.19 34.57
CA LEU A 227 3.04 -5.60 33.75
C LEU A 227 3.59 -4.61 32.73
N ASN A 228 4.50 -3.72 33.15
CA ASN A 228 5.14 -2.76 32.25
C ASN A 228 5.99 -3.47 31.18
N TYR A 229 6.72 -4.52 31.53
CA TYR A 229 7.45 -5.32 30.56
C TYR A 229 6.53 -6.00 29.53
N ILE A 230 5.39 -6.57 29.97
CA ILE A 230 4.41 -7.19 29.07
C ILE A 230 3.77 -6.14 28.16
N ARG A 231 3.49 -4.94 28.67
CA ARG A 231 2.98 -3.81 27.89
C ARG A 231 3.94 -3.43 26.77
N GLU A 232 5.20 -3.15 27.11
CA GLU A 232 6.20 -2.71 26.13
C GLU A 232 6.57 -3.84 25.15
N THR A 233 6.69 -5.08 25.63
CA THR A 233 7.15 -6.22 24.80
C THR A 233 6.03 -6.78 23.92
N HIS A 234 4.80 -6.89 24.46
CA HIS A 234 3.68 -7.60 23.84
C HIS A 234 2.43 -6.74 23.58
N GLY A 235 2.45 -5.45 23.93
CA GLY A 235 1.36 -4.51 23.62
C GLY A 235 0.09 -4.69 24.45
N PHE A 236 0.15 -5.35 25.61
CA PHE A 236 -1.01 -5.44 26.52
C PHE A 236 -1.25 -4.10 27.21
N SER A 237 -2.53 -3.76 27.44
CA SER A 237 -2.91 -2.61 28.23
C SER A 237 -3.09 -2.99 29.70
N PHE A 238 -2.51 -2.20 30.60
CA PHE A 238 -2.67 -2.32 32.04
C PHE A 238 -2.88 -0.94 32.65
N GLU A 239 -3.80 -0.86 33.61
CA GLU A 239 -3.95 0.30 34.49
C GLU A 239 -2.87 0.24 35.57
N ILE A 240 -1.90 1.16 35.52
CA ILE A 240 -0.82 1.29 36.50
C ILE A 240 -1.00 2.65 37.18
N ASN A 241 -1.78 2.66 38.25
CA ASN A 241 -2.17 3.90 38.95
C ASN A 241 -1.15 4.34 40.02
N ILE A 242 0.03 3.70 40.09
CA ILE A 242 1.02 3.95 41.15
C ILE A 242 2.40 4.23 40.56
N GLN A 243 3.02 5.33 41.01
CA GLN A 243 4.36 5.77 40.61
C GLN A 243 5.47 5.04 41.38
N TYR A 244 5.52 3.71 41.31
CA TYR A 244 6.66 2.97 41.83
C TYR A 244 7.88 3.12 40.92
N PRO A 245 9.11 3.13 41.46
CA PRO A 245 10.33 3.07 40.66
C PRO A 245 10.47 1.67 40.05
N LEU A 246 9.90 1.48 38.86
CA LEU A 246 9.86 0.20 38.17
C LEU A 246 11.26 -0.26 37.73
N ILE A 247 11.46 -1.57 37.71
CA ILE A 247 12.63 -2.19 37.09
C ILE A 247 12.53 -1.94 35.58
N SER A 248 13.58 -1.39 34.97
CA SER A 248 13.59 -1.16 33.53
C SER A 248 13.38 -2.46 32.74
N CYS A 249 12.69 -2.38 31.61
CA CYS A 249 12.36 -3.55 30.76
C CYS A 249 13.62 -4.34 30.38
N ASP A 250 14.73 -3.66 30.07
CA ASP A 250 16.02 -4.30 29.78
C ASP A 250 16.60 -5.07 30.96
N ARG A 251 16.52 -4.50 32.17
CA ARG A 251 17.00 -5.17 33.38
C ARG A 251 16.12 -6.36 33.71
N LEU A 252 14.80 -6.23 33.53
CA LEU A 252 13.86 -7.33 33.73
C LEU A 252 14.15 -8.48 32.75
N LYS A 253 14.31 -8.17 31.46
CA LYS A 253 14.66 -9.14 30.41
C LYS A 253 15.99 -9.85 30.66
N LYS A 254 17.08 -9.08 30.81
CA LYS A 254 18.44 -9.65 30.90
C LYS A 254 18.71 -10.33 32.25
N SER A 255 18.28 -9.73 33.36
CA SER A 255 18.64 -10.20 34.70
C SER A 255 17.53 -11.02 35.36
N TYR A 256 16.30 -10.51 35.41
CA TYR A 256 15.21 -11.18 36.13
C TYR A 256 14.74 -12.44 35.41
N ILE A 257 14.57 -12.36 34.08
CA ILE A 257 14.22 -13.50 33.22
C ILE A 257 15.49 -14.27 32.84
N GLY A 258 16.42 -13.66 32.10
CA GLY A 258 17.56 -14.36 31.51
C GLY A 258 18.54 -15.01 32.51
N ARG A 259 18.76 -14.40 33.67
CA ARG A 259 19.61 -14.97 34.75
C ARG A 259 18.81 -15.56 35.91
N ASN A 260 17.49 -15.69 35.74
CA ASN A 260 16.57 -16.20 36.75
C ASN A 260 16.67 -15.48 38.12
N LEU A 261 17.02 -14.18 38.11
CA LEU A 261 17.07 -13.37 39.33
C LEU A 261 15.67 -13.16 39.92
N GLY A 262 14.62 -13.15 39.08
CA GLY A 262 13.23 -12.98 39.50
C GLY A 262 12.78 -14.05 40.48
N CYS A 263 12.96 -15.33 40.15
CA CYS A 263 12.63 -16.44 41.04
C CYS A 263 13.45 -16.41 42.34
N ARG A 264 14.76 -16.11 42.24
CA ARG A 264 15.62 -16.00 43.43
C ARG A 264 15.13 -14.89 44.36
N ARG A 265 14.77 -13.73 43.82
CA ARG A 265 14.30 -12.60 44.61
C ARG A 265 12.92 -12.88 45.23
N LEU A 266 11.99 -13.45 44.46
CA LEU A 266 10.68 -13.86 44.98
C LEU A 266 10.81 -14.88 46.11
N LYS A 267 11.71 -15.86 46.01
CA LYS A 267 11.98 -16.81 47.11
C LYS A 267 12.49 -16.11 48.38
N GLN A 268 13.33 -15.08 48.25
CA GLN A 268 13.87 -14.32 49.40
C GLN A 268 12.80 -13.51 50.15
N ILE A 269 11.73 -13.09 49.46
CA ILE A 269 10.65 -12.29 50.05
C ILE A 269 9.40 -13.11 50.38
N LYS A 270 9.41 -14.42 50.10
CA LYS A 270 8.28 -15.32 50.33
C LYS A 270 7.87 -15.32 51.82
N TYR A 271 6.56 -15.23 52.08
CA TYR A 271 5.94 -15.18 53.42
C TYR A 271 6.33 -13.97 54.30
N LYS A 272 6.89 -12.90 53.71
CA LYS A 272 7.20 -11.67 54.46
C LYS A 272 6.12 -10.58 54.32
N TYR A 273 5.03 -10.91 53.65
CA TYR A 273 3.85 -10.08 53.39
C TYR A 273 2.61 -10.71 54.05
N PHE A 274 1.62 -9.89 54.38
CA PHE A 274 0.57 -10.26 55.36
C PHE A 274 -0.84 -10.49 54.77
N SER A 275 -1.03 -10.34 53.44
CA SER A 275 -2.36 -10.47 52.81
C SER A 275 -2.46 -11.64 51.81
N ASP A 276 -3.65 -12.25 51.71
CA ASP A 276 -3.96 -13.29 50.71
C ASP A 276 -3.80 -12.76 49.28
N LYS A 277 -4.09 -11.47 49.06
CA LYS A 277 -3.87 -10.80 47.77
C LYS A 277 -2.37 -10.71 47.45
N ALA A 278 -1.50 -10.44 48.43
CA ALA A 278 -0.05 -10.45 48.24
C ALA A 278 0.49 -11.85 47.93
N LEU A 279 -0.02 -12.89 48.60
CA LEU A 279 0.29 -14.28 48.24
C LEU A 279 -0.07 -14.58 46.77
N ARG A 280 -1.25 -14.12 46.33
CA ARG A 280 -1.67 -14.29 44.94
C ARG A 280 -0.78 -13.53 43.96
N ILE A 281 -0.38 -12.30 44.27
CA ILE A 281 0.57 -11.54 43.45
C ILE A 281 1.90 -12.30 43.34
N TRP A 282 2.40 -12.81 44.46
CA TRP A 282 3.64 -13.60 44.48
C TRP A 282 3.54 -14.84 43.58
N ASP A 283 2.44 -15.59 43.68
CA ASP A 283 2.20 -16.77 42.84
C ASP A 283 2.22 -16.43 41.34
N LEU A 284 1.54 -15.35 40.95
CA LEU A 284 1.48 -14.87 39.56
C LEU A 284 2.84 -14.41 39.05
N CYS A 285 3.56 -13.61 39.85
CA CYS A 285 4.91 -13.16 39.52
C CYS A 285 5.90 -14.33 39.41
N TYR A 286 5.78 -15.32 40.29
CA TYR A 286 6.67 -16.48 40.29
C TYR A 286 6.44 -17.34 39.04
N ALA A 287 5.19 -17.59 38.68
CA ALA A 287 4.83 -18.32 37.46
C ALA A 287 5.24 -17.61 36.17
N PHE A 288 5.33 -16.28 36.19
CA PHE A 288 5.83 -15.52 35.05
C PHE A 288 7.34 -15.77 34.81
N PHE A 289 8.13 -15.88 35.89
CA PHE A 289 9.57 -16.15 35.78
C PHE A 289 9.90 -17.64 35.65
N ASP A 290 9.13 -18.52 36.28
CA ASP A 290 9.31 -19.96 36.27
C ASP A 290 8.22 -20.61 35.41
N ARG A 291 8.56 -20.91 34.15
CA ARG A 291 7.61 -21.46 33.17
C ARG A 291 7.08 -22.86 33.52
N GLU A 292 7.76 -23.58 34.42
CA GLU A 292 7.31 -24.90 34.90
C GLU A 292 6.39 -24.79 36.12
N TYR A 293 6.32 -23.60 36.74
CA TYR A 293 5.55 -23.38 37.94
C TYR A 293 4.06 -23.28 37.65
N LYS A 294 3.30 -24.27 38.12
CA LYS A 294 1.86 -24.34 37.90
C LYS A 294 1.08 -23.63 39.01
N ILE A 295 0.26 -22.66 38.61
CA ILE A 295 -0.63 -21.94 39.52
C ILE A 295 -2.04 -22.49 39.44
N ALA A 296 -2.74 -22.41 40.57
CA ALA A 296 -4.15 -22.77 40.67
C ALA A 296 -5.03 -21.59 40.21
N MET A 297 -5.91 -21.77 39.21
CA MET A 297 -6.91 -20.78 38.81
C MET A 297 -8.32 -21.38 38.68
N ASN A 298 -9.34 -20.52 38.70
CA ASN A 298 -10.71 -20.86 38.34
C ASN A 298 -10.92 -20.50 36.87
N ARG A 299 -10.94 -21.50 35.99
CA ARG A 299 -11.58 -21.34 34.69
C ARG A 299 -12.98 -21.93 34.78
N GLN A 300 -13.99 -21.08 34.60
CA GLN A 300 -15.29 -21.59 34.20
C GLN A 300 -15.26 -21.94 32.71
N ALA A 301 -16.36 -22.51 32.26
CA ALA A 301 -16.51 -23.46 31.17
C ALA A 301 -16.12 -23.01 29.74
N GLU A 302 -15.54 -21.82 29.57
CA GLU A 302 -15.84 -21.00 28.40
C GLU A 302 -14.71 -20.05 27.94
N ASP A 303 -13.52 -20.00 28.55
CA ASP A 303 -12.44 -19.10 28.04
C ASP A 303 -11.86 -19.56 26.69
N TYR A 304 -12.37 -19.04 25.56
CA TYR A 304 -11.79 -19.18 24.23
C TYR A 304 -11.77 -17.85 23.47
N LEU A 305 -10.71 -17.65 22.69
CA LEU A 305 -10.66 -16.64 21.63
C LEU A 305 -10.16 -17.33 20.37
N LEU A 306 -11.10 -17.66 19.50
CA LEU A 306 -10.85 -18.34 18.24
C LEU A 306 -11.33 -17.47 17.09
N ALA A 307 -10.52 -17.35 16.06
CA ALA A 307 -10.89 -16.77 14.77
C ALA A 307 -11.34 -17.88 13.82
N LYS A 308 -12.49 -17.69 13.15
CA LYS A 308 -13.06 -18.60 12.13
C LYS A 308 -12.50 -18.38 10.73
N ASP A 309 -12.09 -17.15 10.42
CA ASP A 309 -11.56 -16.79 9.12
C ASP A 309 -10.30 -15.94 9.33
N PHE A 310 -9.20 -16.63 9.57
CA PHE A 310 -7.93 -15.96 9.82
C PHE A 310 -7.33 -15.36 8.52
N GLU A 311 -7.79 -15.82 7.36
CA GLU A 311 -7.42 -15.26 6.05
C GLU A 311 -7.96 -13.83 5.93
N HIS A 312 -9.23 -13.61 6.28
CA HIS A 312 -9.80 -12.27 6.33
C HIS A 312 -9.11 -11.38 7.39
N ILE A 313 -8.81 -11.92 8.58
CA ILE A 313 -8.05 -11.16 9.60
C ILE A 313 -6.67 -10.75 9.04
N PHE A 314 -5.99 -11.66 8.34
CA PHE A 314 -4.70 -11.36 7.72
C PHE A 314 -4.81 -10.25 6.65
N GLU A 315 -5.86 -10.26 5.83
CA GLU A 315 -6.14 -9.19 4.88
C GLU A 315 -6.28 -7.83 5.59
N VAL A 316 -7.10 -7.77 6.64
CA VAL A 316 -7.29 -6.54 7.45
C VAL A 316 -5.99 -6.09 8.12
N MET A 317 -5.15 -7.04 8.56
CA MET A 317 -3.84 -6.72 9.12
C MET A 317 -2.93 -6.06 8.09
N ILE A 318 -2.81 -6.64 6.89
CA ILE A 318 -1.97 -6.09 5.83
C ILE A 318 -2.51 -4.75 5.38
N ASP A 319 -3.83 -4.58 5.24
CA ASP A 319 -4.43 -3.31 4.86
C ASP A 319 -4.11 -2.20 5.88
N ALA A 320 -4.24 -2.49 7.17
CA ALA A 320 -3.88 -1.55 8.23
C ALA A 320 -2.40 -1.17 8.21
N LEU A 321 -1.52 -2.11 7.85
CA LEU A 321 -0.07 -1.91 7.84
C LEU A 321 0.46 -1.29 6.53
N VAL A 322 -0.23 -1.46 5.41
CA VAL A 322 0.19 -0.98 4.07
C VAL A 322 -0.61 0.24 3.64
N SER A 323 -1.93 0.14 3.62
CA SER A 323 -2.83 1.24 3.21
C SER A 323 -3.05 2.23 4.35
N GLY A 324 -3.16 1.75 5.58
CA GLY A 324 -3.42 2.60 6.74
C GLY A 324 -4.75 3.34 6.63
N ASN A 325 -4.79 4.59 7.08
CA ASN A 325 -5.99 5.42 6.99
C ASN A 325 -6.19 5.99 5.58
N ASP A 326 -5.19 5.90 4.70
CA ASP A 326 -5.24 6.54 3.37
C ASP A 326 -6.32 5.91 2.49
N LYS A 327 -6.61 4.62 2.68
CA LYS A 327 -7.68 3.92 1.96
C LYS A 327 -9.06 4.52 2.25
N GLN A 328 -9.29 5.03 3.47
CA GLN A 328 -10.56 5.66 3.84
C GLN A 328 -10.74 7.04 3.19
N ASN A 329 -9.63 7.67 2.78
CA ASN A 329 -9.64 8.95 2.08
C ASN A 329 -9.82 8.77 0.56
N LEU A 330 -9.78 7.54 0.05
CA LEU A 330 -10.04 7.25 -1.36
C LEU A 330 -11.54 7.26 -1.66
N PRO A 331 -11.95 7.70 -2.86
CA PRO A 331 -13.29 7.50 -3.36
C PRO A 331 -13.74 6.05 -3.23
N LYS A 332 -14.99 5.85 -2.78
CA LYS A 332 -15.52 4.50 -2.55
C LYS A 332 -15.53 3.69 -3.84
N GLU A 333 -15.75 4.30 -4.99
CA GLU A 333 -15.78 3.64 -6.30
C GLU A 333 -14.45 2.96 -6.68
N LEU A 334 -13.33 3.39 -6.10
CA LEU A 334 -12.02 2.78 -6.31
C LEU A 334 -11.83 1.52 -5.45
N THR A 335 -12.41 1.51 -4.25
CA THR A 335 -12.26 0.42 -3.26
C THR A 335 -13.41 -0.59 -3.34
N GLU A 336 -14.63 -0.10 -3.60
CA GLU A 336 -15.88 -0.81 -3.89
C GLU A 336 -16.22 -0.63 -5.37
N GLN A 337 -15.74 -1.55 -6.21
CA GLN A 337 -15.89 -1.43 -7.65
C GLN A 337 -17.33 -1.72 -8.08
N LYS A 338 -17.78 -1.12 -9.19
CA LYS A 338 -19.15 -1.26 -9.73
C LYS A 338 -19.53 -2.71 -10.07
N ASP A 339 -18.55 -3.59 -10.27
CA ASP A 339 -18.77 -5.03 -10.48
C ASP A 339 -18.94 -5.83 -9.18
N GLY A 340 -19.04 -5.14 -8.03
CA GLY A 340 -19.23 -5.71 -6.70
C GLY A 340 -17.95 -6.23 -6.06
N LYS A 341 -16.78 -6.01 -6.68
CA LYS A 341 -15.50 -6.46 -6.12
C LYS A 341 -14.88 -5.42 -5.19
N LEU A 342 -14.18 -5.92 -4.17
CA LEU A 342 -13.50 -5.10 -3.17
C LEU A 342 -11.98 -5.17 -3.36
N VAL A 343 -11.34 -4.02 -3.45
CA VAL A 343 -9.88 -3.92 -3.52
C VAL A 343 -9.30 -4.04 -2.11
N ASP A 344 -8.51 -5.09 -1.88
CA ASP A 344 -7.97 -5.44 -0.57
C ASP A 344 -7.03 -4.34 -0.04
N HIS A 345 -6.08 -3.84 -0.84
CA HIS A 345 -5.12 -2.81 -0.44
C HIS A 345 -4.99 -1.73 -1.51
N MET A 346 -5.09 -0.46 -1.10
CA MET A 346 -4.95 0.67 -2.02
C MET A 346 -4.46 1.92 -1.30
N PHE A 347 -3.52 2.63 -1.91
CA PHE A 347 -3.04 3.93 -1.45
C PHE A 347 -2.49 4.77 -2.61
N VAL A 348 -2.37 6.08 -2.42
CA VAL A 348 -1.68 6.99 -3.35
C VAL A 348 -0.23 7.12 -2.92
N GLY A 349 0.69 7.08 -3.88
CA GLY A 349 2.13 7.20 -3.60
C GLY A 349 2.90 7.78 -4.78
N GLN A 350 4.21 7.91 -4.61
CA GLN A 350 5.12 8.47 -5.61
C GLN A 350 5.10 7.65 -6.92
N GLY A 351 5.13 8.34 -8.06
CA GLY A 351 5.26 7.70 -9.37
C GLY A 351 6.54 6.88 -9.50
N LEU A 352 6.57 5.94 -10.44
CA LEU A 352 7.76 5.10 -10.69
C LEU A 352 8.88 5.82 -11.44
N ILE A 353 8.60 7.00 -12.01
CA ILE A 353 9.54 7.76 -12.83
C ILE A 353 10.17 8.90 -12.01
N GLU A 354 9.37 9.90 -11.63
CA GLU A 354 9.81 11.05 -10.85
C GLU A 354 9.06 11.10 -9.51
N GLN A 355 9.65 11.75 -8.50
CA GLN A 355 8.94 12.12 -7.27
C GLN A 355 8.27 13.48 -7.44
N SER A 356 7.11 13.65 -6.81
CA SER A 356 6.39 14.91 -6.80
C SER A 356 5.65 15.13 -5.49
N ASP A 357 5.49 16.40 -5.15
CA ASP A 357 4.60 16.87 -4.08
C ASP A 357 3.19 17.19 -4.60
N LEU A 358 2.99 17.22 -5.93
CA LEU A 358 1.71 17.47 -6.56
C LEU A 358 0.88 16.19 -6.66
N THR A 359 -0.35 16.23 -6.12
CA THR A 359 -1.24 15.06 -6.09
C THR A 359 -1.55 14.53 -7.50
N SER A 360 -1.67 15.41 -8.50
CA SER A 360 -1.89 15.04 -9.90
C SER A 360 -0.74 14.22 -10.51
N GLU A 361 0.47 14.29 -9.96
CA GLU A 361 1.66 13.60 -10.49
C GLU A 361 1.99 12.30 -9.73
N LEU A 362 1.23 12.01 -8.66
CA LEU A 362 1.31 10.76 -7.93
C LEU A 362 0.68 9.61 -8.74
N THR A 363 0.69 8.40 -8.19
CA THR A 363 0.02 7.23 -8.79
C THR A 363 -0.68 6.38 -7.72
N TYR A 364 -1.59 5.51 -8.18
CA TYR A 364 -2.27 4.55 -7.32
C TYR A 364 -1.45 3.29 -7.18
N TYR A 365 -1.29 2.82 -5.95
CA TYR A 365 -0.74 1.52 -5.62
C TYR A 365 -1.88 0.58 -5.29
N ILE A 366 -1.94 -0.57 -5.96
CA ILE A 366 -3.02 -1.54 -5.80
C ILE A 366 -2.41 -2.89 -5.40
N GLY A 367 -2.94 -3.46 -4.33
CA GLY A 367 -2.44 -4.70 -3.77
C GLY A 367 -3.54 -5.67 -3.35
N ASP A 368 -3.18 -6.94 -3.29
CA ASP A 368 -3.97 -8.02 -2.72
C ASP A 368 -3.03 -8.88 -1.85
N SER A 369 -3.56 -9.40 -0.73
CA SER A 369 -2.78 -10.23 0.18
C SER A 369 -3.30 -11.66 0.20
N LYS A 370 -2.36 -12.61 0.33
CA LYS A 370 -2.65 -14.04 0.34
C LYS A 370 -2.09 -14.73 1.57
N TYR A 371 -2.98 -15.48 2.18
CA TYR A 371 -2.73 -16.29 3.36
C TYR A 371 -2.75 -17.77 2.96
N TYR A 372 -1.65 -18.25 2.38
CA TYR A 372 -1.54 -19.62 1.86
C TYR A 372 -0.58 -20.47 2.66
N LYS A 373 -0.77 -21.79 2.60
CA LYS A 373 0.24 -22.75 3.04
C LYS A 373 1.43 -22.74 2.08
N ARG A 374 2.64 -22.95 2.60
CA ARG A 374 3.87 -23.02 1.82
C ARG A 374 3.82 -24.25 0.90
N SER A 375 4.20 -24.10 -0.37
CA SER A 375 4.33 -25.24 -1.29
C SER A 375 5.72 -25.88 -1.21
N ARG A 376 5.85 -27.10 -1.75
CA ARG A 376 7.08 -27.93 -1.74
C ARG A 376 8.35 -27.23 -2.26
N ASN A 377 8.20 -26.15 -3.03
CA ASN A 377 9.30 -25.40 -3.64
C ASN A 377 9.61 -24.06 -2.93
N ASP A 378 9.16 -23.87 -1.68
CA ASP A 378 9.30 -22.59 -0.95
C ASP A 378 8.66 -21.39 -1.69
N ARG A 379 7.62 -21.68 -2.48
CA ARG A 379 6.91 -20.68 -3.28
C ARG A 379 5.45 -20.66 -2.91
N THR A 380 4.90 -19.47 -2.78
CA THR A 380 3.47 -19.27 -2.73
C THR A 380 2.99 -19.14 -4.18
N GLN A 381 2.32 -20.15 -4.73
CA GLN A 381 1.85 -20.07 -6.12
C GLN A 381 0.52 -19.34 -6.17
N LEU A 382 0.49 -18.18 -6.84
CA LEU A 382 -0.75 -17.46 -7.10
C LEU A 382 -1.60 -18.26 -8.09
N GLY A 383 -2.88 -18.45 -7.76
CA GLY A 383 -3.84 -19.02 -8.71
C GLY A 383 -4.16 -18.02 -9.82
N ASP A 384 -4.41 -18.52 -11.03
CA ASP A 384 -4.74 -17.69 -12.21
C ASP A 384 -5.92 -16.74 -11.96
N LYS A 385 -6.89 -17.16 -11.14
CA LYS A 385 -8.04 -16.33 -10.73
C LYS A 385 -7.62 -15.09 -9.94
N SER A 386 -6.66 -15.22 -9.03
CA SER A 386 -6.14 -14.10 -8.23
C SER A 386 -5.40 -13.12 -9.12
N ILE A 387 -4.55 -13.61 -10.02
CA ILE A 387 -3.82 -12.78 -10.99
C ILE A 387 -4.80 -12.01 -11.88
N TYR A 388 -5.83 -12.68 -12.39
CA TYR A 388 -6.86 -12.04 -13.22
C TYR A 388 -7.69 -11.00 -12.45
N LYS A 389 -8.05 -11.29 -11.19
CA LYS A 389 -8.71 -10.34 -10.26
C LYS A 389 -7.88 -9.06 -10.15
N GLN A 390 -6.57 -9.19 -9.94
CA GLN A 390 -5.68 -8.03 -9.77
C GLN A 390 -5.58 -7.16 -11.04
N TYR A 391 -5.46 -7.75 -12.23
CA TYR A 391 -5.47 -6.95 -13.46
C TYR A 391 -6.81 -6.26 -13.72
N THR A 392 -7.91 -6.89 -13.30
CA THR A 392 -9.24 -6.27 -13.38
C THR A 392 -9.30 -5.02 -12.50
N TYR A 393 -8.69 -5.07 -11.30
CA TYR A 393 -8.63 -3.92 -10.41
C TYR A 393 -7.90 -2.74 -11.04
N ALA A 394 -6.71 -2.97 -11.56
CA ALA A 394 -5.94 -1.92 -12.22
C ALA A 394 -6.69 -1.30 -13.40
N ARG A 395 -7.32 -2.11 -14.25
CA ARG A 395 -8.10 -1.61 -15.39
C ARG A 395 -9.28 -0.75 -14.95
N ASN A 396 -10.00 -1.18 -13.90
CA ASN A 396 -11.13 -0.42 -13.37
C ASN A 396 -10.69 0.92 -12.77
N VAL A 397 -9.54 0.96 -12.07
CA VAL A 397 -8.96 2.22 -11.55
C VAL A 397 -8.56 3.16 -12.69
N ILE A 398 -7.92 2.65 -13.74
CA ILE A 398 -7.55 3.48 -14.92
C ILE A 398 -8.81 4.03 -15.60
N GLN A 399 -9.83 3.20 -15.80
CA GLN A 399 -11.08 3.64 -16.42
C GLN A 399 -11.81 4.69 -15.57
N TRP A 400 -11.87 4.49 -14.25
CA TRP A 400 -12.44 5.47 -13.33
C TRP A 400 -11.69 6.81 -13.41
N ASN A 401 -10.36 6.76 -13.38
CA ASN A 401 -9.52 7.96 -13.45
C ASN A 401 -9.72 8.71 -14.77
N MET A 402 -9.82 7.98 -15.87
CA MET A 402 -10.05 8.57 -17.19
C MET A 402 -11.42 9.27 -17.26
N ASN A 403 -12.48 8.65 -16.72
CA ASN A 403 -13.80 9.28 -16.66
C ASN A 403 -13.77 10.58 -15.85
N LEU A 404 -13.13 10.57 -14.67
CA LEU A 404 -13.01 11.75 -13.80
C LEU A 404 -12.50 12.99 -14.55
N PHE A 405 -11.44 12.84 -15.36
CA PHE A 405 -10.87 13.98 -16.09
C PHE A 405 -11.60 14.30 -17.40
N LEU A 406 -12.21 13.31 -18.07
CA LEU A 406 -13.00 13.55 -19.28
C LEU A 406 -14.33 14.24 -18.98
N ASP A 407 -14.93 13.95 -17.83
CA ASP A 407 -16.20 14.54 -17.40
C ASP A 407 -16.01 15.98 -16.85
N GLY A 408 -14.76 16.43 -16.67
CA GLY A 408 -14.42 17.76 -16.16
C GLY A 408 -14.43 17.86 -14.63
N ASP A 409 -14.56 16.74 -13.93
CA ASP A 409 -14.61 16.65 -12.46
C ASP A 409 -13.20 16.58 -11.81
N GLY A 410 -12.14 16.74 -12.60
CA GLY A 410 -10.75 16.80 -12.14
C GLY A 410 -10.48 18.06 -11.32
N ASN A 411 -10.61 17.98 -10.00
CA ASN A 411 -10.37 19.08 -9.06
C ASN A 411 -8.91 19.19 -8.56
N GLY A 412 -8.00 18.36 -9.10
CA GLY A 412 -6.60 18.30 -8.68
C GLY A 412 -6.34 17.47 -7.40
N GLU A 413 -7.37 16.88 -6.78
CA GLU A 413 -7.25 16.07 -5.57
C GLU A 413 -6.87 14.60 -5.86
N HIS A 414 -6.77 14.24 -7.14
CA HIS A 414 -6.52 12.87 -7.59
C HIS A 414 -5.33 12.81 -8.56
N PRO A 415 -4.51 11.74 -8.49
CA PRO A 415 -3.54 11.39 -9.52
C PRO A 415 -4.11 11.47 -10.93
N GLN A 416 -3.40 12.10 -11.86
CA GLN A 416 -3.73 12.11 -13.29
C GLN A 416 -2.84 11.10 -14.01
N LEU A 417 -3.42 9.95 -14.38
CA LEU A 417 -2.62 8.86 -14.92
C LEU A 417 -2.23 9.07 -16.38
N ARG A 418 -3.08 9.73 -17.18
CA ARG A 418 -2.88 9.88 -18.63
C ARG A 418 -2.33 11.26 -18.97
N ASP A 419 -1.22 11.28 -19.70
CA ASP A 419 -0.71 12.49 -20.34
C ASP A 419 -1.50 12.81 -21.61
N THR A 420 -1.82 14.09 -21.82
CA THR A 420 -2.60 14.54 -22.98
C THR A 420 -1.75 14.67 -24.26
N LEU A 421 -0.43 14.86 -24.14
CA LEU A 421 0.45 15.05 -25.30
C LEU A 421 0.80 13.72 -25.96
N THR A 422 1.23 12.73 -25.19
CA THR A 422 1.68 11.43 -25.69
C THR A 422 0.60 10.36 -25.64
N GLU A 423 -0.50 10.62 -24.92
CA GLU A 423 -1.52 9.63 -24.53
C GLU A 423 -0.97 8.45 -23.70
N GLY A 424 0.25 8.58 -23.19
CA GLY A 424 0.89 7.60 -22.33
C GLY A 424 0.32 7.64 -20.91
N TYR A 425 0.33 6.48 -20.26
CA TYR A 425 -0.16 6.30 -18.90
C TYR A 425 1.01 6.12 -17.92
N ASN A 426 0.94 6.79 -16.79
CA ASN A 426 1.80 6.53 -15.64
C ASN A 426 1.57 5.08 -15.17
N PRO A 427 2.60 4.21 -15.14
CA PRO A 427 2.39 2.82 -14.78
C PRO A 427 1.88 2.71 -13.34
N ILE A 428 0.82 1.91 -13.14
CA ILE A 428 0.25 1.62 -11.83
C ILE A 428 1.03 0.47 -11.17
N PRO A 429 1.65 0.69 -10.00
CA PRO A 429 2.23 -0.38 -9.20
C PRO A 429 1.17 -1.38 -8.74
N ASN A 430 1.21 -2.60 -9.28
CA ASN A 430 0.37 -3.72 -8.83
C ASN A 430 1.21 -4.76 -8.11
N PHE A 431 0.77 -5.18 -6.92
CA PHE A 431 1.54 -6.15 -6.13
C PHE A 431 0.69 -7.19 -5.40
N PHE A 432 1.31 -8.34 -5.12
CA PHE A 432 0.81 -9.33 -4.17
C PHE A 432 1.70 -9.38 -2.94
N ILE A 433 1.09 -9.55 -1.78
CA ILE A 433 1.79 -9.83 -0.52
C ILE A 433 1.39 -11.22 -0.04
N SER A 434 2.37 -12.10 0.19
CA SER A 434 2.12 -13.41 0.78
C SER A 434 2.77 -13.57 2.13
N ALA A 435 2.03 -14.17 3.06
CA ALA A 435 2.56 -14.58 4.35
C ALA A 435 3.56 -15.73 4.16
N ARG A 436 4.77 -15.59 4.72
CA ARG A 436 5.79 -16.64 4.72
C ARG A 436 6.50 -16.70 6.06
N ILE A 437 6.87 -17.90 6.50
CA ILE A 437 7.88 -18.07 7.55
C ILE A 437 9.20 -18.40 6.84
N PRO A 438 10.30 -17.66 7.11
CA PRO A 438 11.60 -17.94 6.49
C PRO A 438 12.03 -19.41 6.68
N ASP A 439 12.67 -20.04 5.69
CA ASP A 439 13.18 -21.41 5.81
C ASP A 439 14.37 -21.50 6.79
N LYS A 440 14.47 -22.60 7.53
CA LYS A 440 15.69 -22.92 8.29
C LYS A 440 16.93 -23.07 7.40
N LYS A 441 16.80 -23.64 6.20
CA LYS A 441 17.91 -23.92 5.29
C LYS A 441 18.48 -22.67 4.60
N THR A 442 17.60 -21.75 4.18
CA THR A 442 17.99 -20.59 3.36
C THR A 442 18.05 -19.28 4.13
N SER A 443 17.53 -19.21 5.36
CA SER A 443 17.35 -17.93 6.06
C SER A 443 18.39 -17.62 7.13
N GLY A 444 19.46 -18.42 7.25
CA GLY A 444 20.45 -18.26 8.33
C GLY A 444 19.79 -18.25 9.71
N GLY A 445 20.23 -17.35 10.61
CA GLY A 445 19.64 -17.18 11.96
C GLY A 445 18.27 -16.50 12.02
N LYS A 446 17.57 -16.32 10.89
CA LYS A 446 16.25 -15.65 10.83
C LYS A 446 15.05 -16.62 10.92
N PHE A 447 15.28 -17.94 10.98
CA PHE A 447 14.22 -18.92 11.17
C PHE A 447 13.45 -18.66 12.47
N LEU A 448 12.12 -18.73 12.42
CA LEU A 448 11.21 -18.45 13.56
C LEU A 448 11.39 -17.07 14.22
N SER A 449 12.04 -16.13 13.54
CA SER A 449 12.28 -14.78 14.06
C SER A 449 11.05 -13.90 13.90
N PHE A 450 10.75 -13.14 14.95
CA PHE A 450 9.71 -12.10 14.96
C PHE A 450 10.27 -10.71 14.59
N ASP A 451 11.56 -10.61 14.26
CA ASP A 451 12.26 -9.34 14.03
C ASP A 451 12.62 -9.09 12.55
N ASP A 452 12.45 -10.09 11.66
CA ASP A 452 12.71 -9.94 10.21
C ASP A 452 11.60 -9.12 9.54
N LYS A 453 11.85 -7.82 9.37
CA LYS A 453 10.92 -6.84 8.80
C LYS A 453 10.92 -6.77 7.26
N GLU A 454 11.82 -7.51 6.62
CA GLU A 454 12.14 -7.37 5.20
C GLU A 454 11.01 -7.83 4.28
N LEU A 455 10.81 -7.08 3.20
CA LEU A 455 9.99 -7.47 2.06
C LEU A 455 10.86 -8.20 1.02
N LYS A 456 10.55 -9.46 0.72
CA LYS A 456 11.36 -10.28 -0.21
C LYS A 456 10.62 -10.46 -1.52
N ALA A 457 11.26 -10.17 -2.64
CA ALA A 457 10.68 -10.47 -3.96
C ALA A 457 10.68 -11.99 -4.19
N GLN A 458 9.58 -12.52 -4.72
CA GLN A 458 9.49 -13.94 -5.02
C GLN A 458 10.14 -14.24 -6.38
N ASP A 459 10.91 -15.33 -6.46
CA ASP A 459 11.48 -15.81 -7.72
C ASP A 459 10.39 -16.19 -8.72
N GLY A 460 10.43 -15.56 -9.90
CA GLY A 460 9.37 -15.72 -10.90
C GLY A 460 8.03 -15.10 -10.49
N GLY A 461 8.03 -14.25 -9.45
CA GLY A 461 6.88 -13.51 -8.95
C GLY A 461 6.48 -12.31 -9.80
N VAL A 462 7.11 -12.12 -10.97
CA VAL A 462 6.78 -11.05 -11.91
C VAL A 462 5.85 -11.60 -12.98
N GLN A 463 4.72 -10.93 -13.18
CA GLN A 463 3.76 -11.20 -14.24
C GLN A 463 3.53 -9.92 -15.04
N LEU A 464 3.31 -10.06 -16.33
CA LEU A 464 3.10 -8.93 -17.24
C LEU A 464 1.90 -9.21 -18.15
N ASN A 465 0.84 -8.44 -17.97
CA ASN A 465 -0.27 -8.38 -18.92
C ASN A 465 -0.04 -7.20 -19.86
N ARG A 466 -0.25 -7.39 -21.16
CA ARG A 466 -0.03 -6.36 -22.19
C ARG A 466 -0.78 -6.68 -23.47
N GLN A 467 -1.17 -5.63 -24.18
CA GLN A 467 -1.68 -5.72 -25.55
C GLN A 467 -0.55 -5.65 -26.59
N PHE A 468 0.49 -4.86 -26.31
CA PHE A 468 1.63 -4.64 -27.20
C PHE A 468 2.94 -4.99 -26.48
N GLU A 469 3.92 -5.53 -27.21
CA GLU A 469 5.16 -6.03 -26.61
C GLU A 469 6.02 -4.88 -26.06
N ASN A 470 6.22 -3.83 -26.87
CA ASN A 470 7.16 -2.75 -26.60
C ASN A 470 6.46 -1.41 -26.30
N ARG A 471 5.52 -1.42 -25.34
CA ARG A 471 4.80 -0.21 -24.90
C ARG A 471 4.57 -0.23 -23.39
N LEU A 472 5.51 0.32 -22.61
CA LEU A 472 5.39 0.37 -21.15
C LEU A 472 4.24 1.28 -20.69
N PHE A 473 4.10 2.44 -21.33
CA PHE A 473 3.12 3.48 -20.96
C PHE A 473 1.77 3.27 -21.65
N ASP A 474 1.49 2.06 -22.11
CA ASP A 474 0.17 1.70 -22.65
C ASP A 474 -0.77 1.34 -21.50
N ARG A 475 -2.02 1.76 -21.62
CA ARG A 475 -3.09 1.51 -20.65
C ARG A 475 -3.21 0.03 -20.25
N ASP A 476 -2.98 -0.87 -21.21
CA ASP A 476 -3.15 -2.30 -21.04
C ASP A 476 -1.85 -3.02 -20.64
N THR A 477 -0.74 -2.29 -20.45
CA THR A 477 0.53 -2.82 -19.93
C THR A 477 0.57 -2.75 -18.41
N LEU A 478 0.28 -3.88 -17.76
CA LEU A 478 0.17 -4.00 -16.31
C LEU A 478 1.22 -4.96 -15.78
N LEU A 479 2.19 -4.40 -15.06
CA LEU A 479 3.20 -5.16 -14.32
C LEU A 479 2.67 -5.52 -12.94
N LEU A 480 2.76 -6.80 -12.60
CA LEU A 480 2.37 -7.34 -11.30
C LEU A 480 3.59 -8.01 -10.65
N CYS A 481 3.93 -7.55 -9.44
CA CYS A 481 5.06 -8.06 -8.68
C CYS A 481 4.62 -8.75 -7.38
N HIS A 482 5.14 -9.94 -7.11
CA HIS A 482 4.81 -10.72 -5.93
C HIS A 482 5.92 -10.67 -4.88
N TYR A 483 5.54 -10.33 -3.65
CA TYR A 483 6.41 -10.23 -2.50
C TYR A 483 5.97 -11.12 -1.35
N ASP A 484 6.96 -11.66 -0.62
CA ASP A 484 6.78 -12.35 0.65
C ASP A 484 7.07 -11.40 1.82
N VAL A 485 6.24 -11.49 2.85
CA VAL A 485 6.47 -10.86 4.16
C VAL A 485 6.59 -11.94 5.23
N ASN A 486 7.45 -11.70 6.22
CA ASN A 486 7.55 -12.58 7.37
C ASN A 486 6.27 -12.52 8.20
N PHE A 487 5.48 -13.60 8.16
CA PHE A 487 4.21 -13.73 8.89
C PHE A 487 4.38 -13.42 10.39
N LEU A 488 5.45 -13.93 11.01
CA LEU A 488 5.73 -13.76 12.44
C LEU A 488 5.95 -12.29 12.80
N TYR A 489 6.72 -11.58 11.98
CA TYR A 489 6.92 -10.14 12.15
C TYR A 489 5.59 -9.38 12.03
N ILE A 490 4.79 -9.67 10.99
CA ILE A 490 3.50 -9.02 10.74
C ILE A 490 2.50 -9.21 11.88
N VAL A 491 2.32 -10.44 12.39
CA VAL A 491 1.44 -10.69 13.56
C VAL A 491 1.93 -9.95 14.80
N SER A 492 3.25 -9.87 15.01
CA SER A 492 3.79 -9.14 16.17
C SER A 492 3.64 -7.63 16.05
N LEU A 493 3.84 -7.07 14.86
CA LEU A 493 3.74 -5.64 14.58
C LEU A 493 2.29 -5.17 14.72
N TYR A 494 1.34 -5.92 14.14
CA TYR A 494 -0.07 -5.63 14.25
C TYR A 494 -0.56 -5.83 15.70
N GLY A 495 -0.30 -6.99 16.31
CA GLY A 495 -0.77 -7.34 17.65
C GLY A 495 -0.19 -6.46 18.78
N ARG A 496 1.01 -5.90 18.59
CA ARG A 496 1.59 -4.91 19.51
C ARG A 496 0.79 -3.60 19.53
N ASN A 497 0.07 -3.28 18.45
CA ASN A 497 -0.78 -2.09 18.30
C ASN A 497 -0.06 -0.75 18.61
N ASN A 498 1.24 -0.68 18.30
CA ASN A 498 2.00 0.57 18.41
C ASN A 498 1.90 1.34 17.08
N LYS A 499 1.14 2.44 17.07
CA LYS A 499 0.87 3.22 15.85
C LYS A 499 2.13 3.82 15.21
N SER A 500 3.12 4.22 16.01
CA SER A 500 4.38 4.75 15.50
C SER A 500 5.21 3.67 14.79
N ALA A 501 5.31 2.46 15.38
CA ALA A 501 6.01 1.34 14.75
C ALA A 501 5.31 0.87 13.47
N GLN A 502 3.97 0.85 13.47
CA GLN A 502 3.16 0.51 12.28
C GLN A 502 3.37 1.54 11.16
N ALA A 503 3.36 2.84 11.48
CA ALA A 503 3.64 3.90 10.51
C ALA A 503 5.06 3.79 9.93
N ALA A 504 6.07 3.56 10.79
CA ALA A 504 7.46 3.42 10.34
C ALA A 504 7.64 2.23 9.38
N TRP A 505 6.97 1.10 9.63
CA TRP A 505 7.00 -0.04 8.71
C TRP A 505 6.22 0.23 7.43
N ARG A 506 5.08 0.94 7.50
CA ARG A 506 4.31 1.36 6.33
C ARG A 506 5.14 2.21 5.38
N ASP A 507 5.86 3.20 5.90
CA ASP A 507 6.71 4.06 5.08
C ASP A 507 7.87 3.27 4.45
N TYR A 508 8.44 2.33 5.20
CA TYR A 508 9.45 1.40 4.70
C TYR A 508 8.91 0.53 3.56
N VAL A 509 7.77 -0.14 3.76
CA VAL A 509 7.25 -1.11 2.78
C VAL A 509 6.80 -0.41 1.48
N ARG A 510 6.23 0.80 1.58
CA ARG A 510 5.86 1.61 0.41
C ARG A 510 7.07 2.01 -0.43
N LYS A 511 8.16 2.42 0.22
CA LYS A 511 9.45 2.70 -0.46
C LYS A 511 10.02 1.44 -1.10
N GLU A 512 9.98 0.31 -0.39
CA GLU A 512 10.43 -0.97 -0.94
C GLU A 512 9.61 -1.43 -2.15
N PHE A 513 8.29 -1.24 -2.16
CA PHE A 513 7.47 -1.53 -3.34
C PHE A 513 7.94 -0.70 -4.53
N ARG A 514 8.07 0.62 -4.37
CA ARG A 514 8.57 1.52 -5.42
C ARG A 514 9.93 1.06 -5.95
N ASN A 515 10.90 0.88 -5.05
CA ASN A 515 12.28 0.53 -5.43
C ASN A 515 12.37 -0.83 -6.14
N LYS A 516 11.66 -1.86 -5.65
CA LYS A 516 11.70 -3.19 -6.27
C LYS A 516 10.98 -3.22 -7.62
N ILE A 517 9.89 -2.45 -7.78
CA ILE A 517 9.19 -2.34 -9.06
C ILE A 517 10.05 -1.57 -10.07
N GLN A 518 10.68 -0.46 -9.67
CA GLN A 518 11.67 0.25 -10.49
C GLN A 518 12.80 -0.68 -10.93
N GLY A 519 13.40 -1.44 -10.01
CA GLY A 519 14.43 -2.43 -10.35
C GLY A 519 13.94 -3.52 -11.31
N THR A 520 12.67 -3.91 -11.23
CA THR A 520 12.07 -4.84 -12.20
C THR A 520 11.93 -4.18 -13.58
N LEU A 521 11.47 -2.93 -13.62
CA LEU A 521 11.35 -2.17 -14.86
C LEU A 521 12.71 -1.91 -15.53
N ASN A 522 13.77 -1.58 -14.77
CA ASN A 522 15.13 -1.38 -15.29
C ASN A 522 15.71 -2.64 -15.96
N ARG A 523 15.25 -3.82 -15.54
CA ARG A 523 15.61 -5.10 -16.18
C ARG A 523 14.85 -5.33 -17.49
N LEU A 524 13.62 -4.83 -17.58
CA LEU A 524 12.74 -5.02 -18.74
C LEU A 524 12.93 -3.93 -19.80
N TYR A 525 13.16 -2.68 -19.41
CA TYR A 525 13.17 -1.53 -20.30
C TYR A 525 14.44 -0.70 -20.12
N THR A 526 14.89 -0.15 -21.24
CA THR A 526 15.88 0.91 -21.32
C THR A 526 15.15 2.24 -21.31
N PHE A 527 15.47 3.10 -20.35
CA PHE A 527 14.88 4.44 -20.21
C PHE A 527 15.81 5.51 -20.76
N ARG A 528 15.24 6.50 -21.45
CA ARG A 528 15.93 7.70 -21.96
C ARG A 528 15.05 8.92 -21.80
N THR A 529 15.65 10.07 -21.57
CA THR A 529 14.94 11.36 -21.60
C THR A 529 14.99 11.95 -23.01
N LEU A 530 13.94 12.66 -23.38
CA LEU A 530 13.84 13.40 -24.64
C LEU A 530 13.57 14.86 -24.32
N GLN A 531 14.50 15.74 -24.68
CA GLN A 531 14.31 17.20 -24.60
C GLN A 531 14.16 17.76 -26.02
N PRO A 532 13.18 18.65 -26.30
CA PRO A 532 12.96 19.19 -27.64
C PRO A 532 14.17 20.01 -28.10
N ARG A 533 14.53 19.92 -29.38
CA ARG A 533 15.54 20.80 -29.97
C ARG A 533 14.94 22.15 -30.33
N ASP A 534 15.69 23.23 -30.09
CA ASP A 534 15.28 24.56 -30.54
C ASP A 534 15.15 24.62 -32.08
N GLY A 535 14.17 25.39 -32.55
CA GLY A 535 13.84 25.53 -33.97
C GLY A 535 13.11 24.34 -34.63
N MET A 536 12.83 23.25 -33.91
CA MET A 536 12.10 22.08 -34.43
C MET A 536 10.68 22.00 -33.86
N ASP A 537 9.68 21.69 -34.71
CA ASP A 537 8.30 21.45 -34.26
C ASP A 537 8.15 20.03 -33.68
N CYS A 538 8.58 19.90 -32.43
CA CYS A 538 8.54 18.65 -31.69
C CYS A 538 7.12 18.18 -31.38
N TYR A 539 6.17 19.10 -31.21
CA TYR A 539 4.76 18.78 -30.98
C TYR A 539 4.18 18.09 -32.22
N GLN A 540 4.31 18.71 -33.39
CA GLN A 540 3.78 18.14 -34.64
C GLN A 540 4.49 16.82 -34.99
N PHE A 541 5.80 16.70 -34.74
CA PHE A 541 6.52 15.44 -34.94
C PHE A 541 5.90 14.29 -34.14
N ILE A 542 5.52 14.52 -32.89
CA ILE A 542 4.86 13.50 -32.05
C ILE A 542 3.51 13.10 -32.65
N GLN A 543 2.72 14.08 -33.11
CA GLN A 543 1.42 13.82 -33.73
C GLN A 543 1.56 13.01 -35.03
N ASP A 544 2.50 13.40 -35.90
CA ASP A 544 2.75 12.72 -37.18
C ASP A 544 3.26 11.28 -36.99
N ASN A 545 4.00 11.03 -35.90
CA ASN A 545 4.56 9.71 -35.56
C ASN A 545 3.78 8.98 -34.46
N PHE A 546 2.57 9.42 -34.15
CA PHE A 546 1.80 8.97 -33.00
C PHE A 546 1.67 7.43 -32.94
N GLN A 547 1.36 6.78 -34.07
CA GLN A 547 1.22 5.32 -34.12
C GLN A 547 2.49 4.56 -33.69
N ARG A 548 3.68 5.12 -33.97
CA ARG A 548 4.98 4.52 -33.63
C ARG A 548 5.40 4.80 -32.18
N LEU A 549 4.97 5.95 -31.65
CA LEU A 549 5.38 6.50 -30.34
C LEU A 549 4.41 6.20 -29.20
N ASN A 550 3.12 5.98 -29.51
CA ASN A 550 2.07 5.74 -28.53
C ASN A 550 2.44 4.56 -27.62
N GLY A 551 2.30 4.76 -26.31
CA GLY A 551 2.64 3.81 -25.25
C GLY A 551 4.15 3.60 -25.02
N LYS A 552 5.03 4.25 -25.80
CA LYS A 552 6.49 4.28 -25.57
C LYS A 552 6.97 5.57 -24.93
N LEU A 553 6.20 6.65 -25.11
CA LEU A 553 6.46 7.97 -24.55
C LEU A 553 5.48 8.29 -23.42
N TYR A 554 6.00 8.90 -22.37
CA TYR A 554 5.21 9.48 -21.28
C TYR A 554 5.81 10.81 -20.86
N ARG A 555 4.95 11.78 -20.55
CA ARG A 555 5.33 13.07 -20.00
C ARG A 555 5.03 13.07 -18.49
N PRO A 556 6.05 13.08 -17.62
CA PRO A 556 5.82 12.95 -16.18
C PRO A 556 5.02 14.06 -15.54
N LYS A 557 5.21 15.31 -15.99
CA LYS A 557 4.51 16.48 -15.49
C LYS A 557 3.89 17.24 -16.65
N SER A 558 2.66 17.73 -16.49
CA SER A 558 1.93 18.38 -17.60
C SER A 558 2.60 19.66 -18.10
N ASP A 559 3.50 20.25 -17.32
CA ASP A 559 4.30 21.43 -17.67
C ASP A 559 5.76 21.07 -18.04
N SER A 560 6.19 19.81 -17.90
CA SER A 560 7.57 19.43 -18.15
C SER A 560 7.96 19.62 -19.61
N ASN A 561 9.13 20.19 -19.88
CA ASN A 561 9.63 20.34 -21.24
C ASN A 561 10.52 19.15 -21.66
N TYR A 562 10.16 17.95 -21.22
CA TYR A 562 10.87 16.71 -21.52
C TYR A 562 9.90 15.52 -21.48
N LEU A 563 10.25 14.45 -22.18
CA LEU A 563 9.53 13.18 -22.21
C LEU A 563 10.42 12.03 -21.77
N ILE A 564 9.79 10.92 -21.40
CA ILE A 564 10.44 9.67 -21.03
C ILE A 564 10.12 8.63 -22.08
N LEU A 565 11.17 8.06 -22.65
CA LEU A 565 11.11 6.98 -23.62
C LEU A 565 11.48 5.67 -22.92
N ALA A 566 10.60 4.68 -23.00
CA ALA A 566 10.85 3.33 -22.48
C ALA A 566 10.82 2.32 -23.64
N LEU A 567 11.92 1.58 -23.81
CA LEU A 567 12.09 0.60 -24.89
C LEU A 567 12.55 -0.75 -24.34
N MET A 568 11.98 -1.85 -24.84
CA MET A 568 12.33 -3.20 -24.39
C MET A 568 13.83 -3.49 -24.50
N LYS A 569 14.37 -4.14 -23.47
CA LYS A 569 15.78 -4.51 -23.34
C LYS A 569 16.01 -5.96 -23.76
N GLU A 570 17.07 -6.25 -24.51
CA GLU A 570 17.41 -7.61 -24.98
C GLU A 570 18.20 -8.43 -23.93
N GLU A 571 18.97 -7.76 -23.08
CA GLU A 571 20.02 -8.37 -22.24
C GLU A 571 19.51 -9.39 -21.22
N ASP A 572 18.24 -9.31 -20.78
CA ASP A 572 17.66 -10.21 -19.77
C ASP A 572 16.68 -11.22 -20.40
N SER A 573 17.15 -12.03 -21.35
CA SER A 573 16.29 -12.98 -22.07
C SER A 573 15.59 -14.01 -21.16
N ASN A 574 16.10 -14.23 -19.95
CA ASN A 574 15.53 -15.18 -18.98
C ASN A 574 14.26 -14.62 -18.32
N ILE A 575 14.23 -13.34 -17.93
CA ILE A 575 12.99 -12.74 -17.38
C ILE A 575 11.90 -12.72 -18.46
N TRP A 576 12.26 -12.37 -19.70
CA TRP A 576 11.30 -12.35 -20.81
C TRP A 576 10.73 -13.73 -21.16
N LYS A 577 11.53 -14.79 -21.07
CA LYS A 577 11.03 -16.18 -21.20
C LYS A 577 10.01 -16.51 -20.12
N SER A 578 10.25 -16.09 -18.87
CA SER A 578 9.30 -16.30 -17.77
C SER A 578 7.97 -15.54 -17.98
N LEU A 579 8.04 -14.39 -18.66
CA LEU A 579 6.89 -13.59 -19.10
C LEU A 579 6.26 -14.07 -20.42
N LYS A 580 6.64 -15.27 -20.89
CA LYS A 580 6.12 -15.92 -22.10
C LYS A 580 6.39 -15.15 -23.40
N ILE A 581 7.47 -14.35 -23.47
CA ILE A 581 7.93 -13.67 -24.69
C ILE A 581 8.99 -14.48 -25.41
N LYS A 582 8.81 -14.64 -26.72
CA LYS A 582 9.79 -15.32 -27.58
C LYS A 582 10.98 -14.42 -27.87
N SER A 583 12.19 -14.98 -27.85
CA SER A 583 13.43 -14.25 -28.16
C SER A 583 13.44 -13.60 -29.55
N SER A 584 12.79 -14.20 -30.55
CA SER A 584 12.67 -13.62 -31.89
C SER A 584 11.85 -12.32 -31.90
N THR A 585 10.80 -12.25 -31.07
CA THR A 585 10.00 -11.03 -30.89
C THR A 585 10.86 -9.92 -30.30
N ILE A 586 11.62 -10.23 -29.24
CA ILE A 586 12.52 -9.26 -28.58
C ILE A 586 13.50 -8.68 -29.59
N LYS A 587 14.19 -9.52 -30.38
CA LYS A 587 15.14 -9.06 -31.40
C LYS A 587 14.51 -8.12 -32.43
N ARG A 588 13.29 -8.43 -32.88
CA ARG A 588 12.55 -7.58 -33.82
C ARG A 588 12.21 -6.23 -33.20
N GLU A 589 11.67 -6.22 -31.98
CA GLU A 589 11.30 -4.98 -31.29
C GLU A 589 12.54 -4.12 -30.97
N THR A 590 13.65 -4.73 -30.57
CA THR A 590 14.92 -4.03 -30.31
C THR A 590 15.52 -3.44 -31.59
N ALA A 591 15.43 -4.13 -32.73
CA ALA A 591 15.87 -3.59 -34.02
C ALA A 591 15.06 -2.35 -34.42
N GLN A 592 13.72 -2.43 -34.35
CA GLN A 592 12.83 -1.29 -34.60
C GLN A 592 13.04 -0.14 -33.62
N SER A 593 13.45 -0.45 -32.38
CA SER A 593 13.75 0.56 -31.35
C SER A 593 14.99 1.37 -31.71
N LYS A 594 16.01 0.78 -32.35
CA LYS A 594 17.19 1.51 -32.82
C LYS A 594 16.83 2.53 -33.90
N GLU A 595 16.09 2.09 -34.92
CA GLU A 595 15.60 2.99 -35.99
C GLU A 595 14.71 4.12 -35.44
N LEU A 596 13.93 3.83 -34.40
CA LEU A 596 13.10 4.85 -33.74
C LEU A 596 13.95 5.89 -33.00
N VAL A 597 14.99 5.47 -32.30
CA VAL A 597 15.90 6.39 -31.60
C VAL A 597 16.62 7.31 -32.60
N ASP A 598 17.09 6.76 -33.72
CA ASP A 598 17.72 7.56 -34.78
C ASP A 598 16.76 8.61 -35.37
N ALA A 599 15.50 8.23 -35.58
CA ALA A 599 14.46 9.17 -36.02
C ALA A 599 14.20 10.26 -34.96
N LEU A 600 14.15 9.92 -33.68
CA LEU A 600 13.92 10.86 -32.59
C LEU A 600 15.05 11.89 -32.45
N GLN A 601 16.31 11.50 -32.71
CA GLN A 601 17.47 12.40 -32.62
C GLN A 601 17.39 13.61 -33.55
N THR A 602 16.59 13.53 -34.63
CA THR A 602 16.39 14.64 -35.57
C THR A 602 15.66 15.83 -34.94
N HIS A 603 14.71 15.57 -34.03
CA HIS A 603 13.88 16.60 -33.39
C HIS A 603 14.16 16.76 -31.89
N PHE A 604 14.75 15.74 -31.25
CA PHE A 604 15.00 15.71 -29.81
C PHE A 604 16.49 15.52 -29.50
N TYR A 605 16.92 16.08 -28.37
CA TYR A 605 18.08 15.60 -27.64
C TYR A 605 17.67 14.32 -26.91
N VAL A 606 18.30 13.21 -27.27
CA VAL A 606 18.05 11.90 -26.66
C VAL A 606 19.19 11.61 -25.70
N SER A 607 18.89 11.44 -24.41
CA SER A 607 19.91 11.14 -23.40
C SER A 607 20.51 9.76 -23.59
N ASP A 608 21.64 9.52 -22.91
CA ASP A 608 22.11 8.17 -22.65
C ASP A 608 21.09 7.38 -21.81
N PRO A 609 21.12 6.03 -21.89
CA PRO A 609 20.29 5.19 -21.03
C PRO A 609 20.49 5.49 -19.56
N PHE A 610 19.40 5.56 -18.80
CA PHE A 610 19.44 5.66 -17.35
C PHE A 610 18.58 4.58 -16.69
N GLU A 611 18.81 4.37 -15.39
CA GLU A 611 18.00 3.48 -14.55
C GLU A 611 17.03 4.30 -13.71
N LEU A 612 15.79 3.82 -13.54
CA LEU A 612 14.85 4.41 -12.61
C LEU A 612 15.39 4.27 -11.18
N GLU A 613 15.56 5.41 -10.51
CA GLU A 613 16.05 5.50 -9.14
C GLU A 613 15.08 6.27 -8.24
N THR A 614 15.42 6.44 -6.97
CA THR A 614 14.58 7.20 -6.04
C THR A 614 14.48 8.65 -6.45
N GLU A 615 15.61 9.25 -6.84
CA GLU A 615 15.72 10.63 -7.32
C GLU A 615 15.91 10.59 -8.84
N PHE A 616 15.26 11.52 -9.54
CA PHE A 616 15.34 11.62 -10.99
C PHE A 616 16.01 12.95 -11.34
N HIS A 617 17.06 12.88 -12.15
CA HIS A 617 17.81 14.04 -12.60
C HIS A 617 17.70 14.19 -14.12
N ILE A 618 17.65 15.43 -14.58
CA ILE A 618 17.58 15.78 -15.98
C ILE A 618 18.78 16.65 -16.28
N ASP A 619 19.54 16.27 -17.30
CA ASP A 619 20.69 17.02 -17.72
C ASP A 619 20.26 18.41 -18.25
N SER A 620 21.02 19.43 -17.84
CA SER A 620 20.86 20.77 -18.39
C SER A 620 21.48 20.79 -19.79
N ILE A 621 20.68 21.10 -20.80
CA ILE A 621 21.10 21.18 -22.19
C ILE A 621 20.85 22.61 -22.69
N ASP A 622 21.77 23.14 -23.48
CA ASP A 622 21.60 24.43 -24.16
C ASP A 622 20.74 24.29 -25.43
N ASN A 623 20.00 25.33 -25.80
CA ASN A 623 19.11 25.36 -26.99
C ASN A 623 17.96 24.33 -26.92
N VAL A 624 17.31 24.23 -25.76
CA VAL A 624 16.09 23.43 -25.61
C VAL A 624 14.91 24.19 -26.20
N GLY A 625 14.21 23.54 -27.13
CA GLY A 625 12.99 24.05 -27.78
C GLY A 625 11.76 23.92 -26.89
N THR A 626 10.59 23.68 -27.49
CA THR A 626 9.33 23.54 -26.75
C THR A 626 8.52 22.32 -27.20
N LEU A 627 7.82 21.69 -26.24
CA LEU A 627 6.79 20.68 -26.50
C LEU A 627 5.40 21.29 -26.70
N THR A 628 5.27 22.62 -26.64
CA THR A 628 3.98 23.29 -26.84
C THR A 628 3.59 23.31 -28.31
N GLN A 629 2.28 23.26 -28.56
CA GLN A 629 1.76 23.41 -29.91
C GLN A 629 2.10 24.81 -30.43
N GLN A 630 2.80 24.86 -31.57
CA GLN A 630 3.04 26.12 -32.24
C GLN A 630 1.72 26.64 -32.86
N PRO A 631 1.43 27.94 -32.80
CA PRO A 631 0.24 28.49 -33.44
C PRO A 631 0.28 28.16 -34.93
N LYS A 632 -0.79 27.54 -35.44
CA LYS A 632 -0.92 27.23 -36.88
C LYS A 632 -0.68 28.51 -37.66
N GLN A 633 0.25 28.48 -38.60
CA GLN A 633 0.54 29.62 -39.46
C GLN A 633 -0.73 29.94 -40.28
N GLU A 634 -1.37 31.09 -40.03
CA GLU A 634 -2.56 31.51 -40.77
C GLU A 634 -2.24 31.65 -42.26
N ILE A 635 -2.73 30.74 -43.09
CA ILE A 635 -2.62 30.87 -44.55
C ILE A 635 -3.65 31.89 -45.01
N LYS A 636 -3.18 33.09 -45.34
CA LYS A 636 -3.99 34.15 -45.94
C LYS A 636 -3.92 34.02 -47.46
N ASN A 637 -5.01 33.58 -48.10
CA ASN A 637 -5.05 33.34 -49.55
C ASN A 637 -6.39 33.72 -50.22
N ILE A 638 -7.33 34.29 -49.46
CA ILE A 638 -8.64 34.75 -49.94
C ILE A 638 -8.58 36.27 -50.09
N LEU A 639 -8.63 36.78 -51.31
CA LEU A 639 -8.69 38.22 -51.57
C LEU A 639 -10.12 38.72 -51.42
N THR A 640 -10.33 39.82 -50.71
CA THR A 640 -11.64 40.48 -50.68
C THR A 640 -11.83 41.45 -51.82
N GLY A 641 -12.95 41.33 -52.53
CA GLY A 641 -13.33 42.22 -53.64
C GLY A 641 -14.63 42.95 -53.34
N LEU A 642 -14.79 44.17 -53.84
CA LEU A 642 -16.08 44.86 -53.83
C LEU A 642 -16.73 44.77 -55.20
N VAL A 643 -18.01 44.41 -55.25
CA VAL A 643 -18.86 44.46 -56.44
C VAL A 643 -20.05 45.37 -56.13
N ARG A 644 -20.08 46.56 -56.74
CA ARG A 644 -21.08 47.60 -56.46
C ARG A 644 -22.36 47.30 -57.25
N LYS A 645 -23.52 47.71 -56.73
CA LYS A 645 -24.80 47.62 -57.45
C LYS A 645 -24.81 48.35 -58.81
N THR A 646 -23.86 49.26 -59.01
CA THR A 646 -23.66 50.03 -60.25
C THR A 646 -22.70 49.37 -61.24
N ASP A 647 -22.00 48.30 -60.84
CA ASP A 647 -21.01 47.64 -61.69
C ASP A 647 -21.71 46.77 -62.75
N ALA A 648 -21.17 46.76 -63.97
CA ALA A 648 -21.81 46.07 -65.10
C ALA A 648 -21.88 44.54 -64.93
N ASP A 649 -21.01 43.98 -64.11
CA ASP A 649 -20.93 42.56 -63.75
C ASP A 649 -21.71 42.21 -62.47
N TYR A 650 -22.44 43.16 -61.87
CA TYR A 650 -23.19 42.93 -60.63
C TYR A 650 -24.15 41.74 -60.73
N SER A 651 -24.94 41.63 -61.81
CA SER A 651 -25.88 40.52 -61.98
C SER A 651 -25.19 39.17 -62.03
N ASP A 652 -24.01 39.11 -62.64
CA ASP A 652 -23.26 37.86 -62.81
C ASP A 652 -22.70 37.37 -61.47
N PHE A 653 -22.29 38.29 -60.59
CA PHE A 653 -21.91 37.95 -59.23
C PHE A 653 -23.13 37.63 -58.36
N ASP A 654 -24.24 38.34 -58.53
CA ASP A 654 -25.50 38.13 -57.81
C ASP A 654 -26.10 36.74 -58.09
N SER A 655 -25.97 36.24 -59.33
CA SER A 655 -26.43 34.91 -59.73
C SER A 655 -25.31 33.85 -59.74
N HIS A 656 -24.17 34.15 -59.14
CA HIS A 656 -23.01 33.25 -58.98
C HIS A 656 -22.35 32.73 -60.28
N ILE A 657 -22.54 33.36 -61.43
CA ILE A 657 -22.00 32.95 -62.75
C ILE A 657 -20.77 33.74 -63.23
N ALA A 658 -20.29 34.70 -62.44
CA ALA A 658 -19.15 35.54 -62.79
C ALA A 658 -17.88 34.73 -63.11
N LYS A 659 -17.24 35.07 -64.23
CA LYS A 659 -16.00 34.42 -64.72
C LYS A 659 -14.74 35.25 -64.56
N THR A 660 -14.89 36.55 -64.34
CA THR A 660 -13.76 37.47 -64.18
C THR A 660 -14.08 38.52 -63.15
N TYR A 661 -13.08 38.94 -62.38
CA TYR A 661 -13.18 40.10 -61.50
C TYR A 661 -12.08 41.10 -61.85
N THR A 662 -12.41 42.39 -61.86
CA THR A 662 -11.44 43.47 -62.08
C THR A 662 -11.38 44.39 -60.86
N MET A 663 -10.25 44.38 -60.15
CA MET A 663 -9.99 45.29 -59.05
C MET A 663 -9.27 46.55 -59.56
N GLU A 664 -9.97 47.69 -59.51
CA GLU A 664 -9.51 48.96 -60.07
C GLU A 664 -8.29 49.55 -59.35
N LYS A 665 -8.15 49.25 -58.04
CA LYS A 665 -7.03 49.68 -57.22
C LYS A 665 -6.27 48.45 -56.74
N ILE A 666 -5.02 48.31 -57.19
CA ILE A 666 -4.16 47.20 -56.78
C ILE A 666 -3.78 47.39 -55.31
N PRO A 667 -4.00 46.39 -54.44
CA PRO A 667 -3.57 46.45 -53.05
C PRO A 667 -2.04 46.51 -52.96
N THR A 668 -1.50 47.48 -52.20
CA THR A 668 -0.05 47.67 -52.04
C THR A 668 0.55 46.81 -50.93
N SER A 669 -0.28 46.25 -50.05
CA SER A 669 0.10 45.48 -48.86
C SER A 669 -0.12 43.97 -49.00
N VAL A 670 -0.49 43.49 -50.20
CA VAL A 670 -0.84 42.08 -50.44
C VAL A 670 0.12 41.48 -51.46
N ASN A 671 0.64 40.29 -51.15
CA ASN A 671 1.34 39.47 -52.14
C ASN A 671 0.32 38.82 -53.09
N VAL A 672 0.27 39.34 -54.32
CA VAL A 672 -0.68 38.91 -55.35
C VAL A 672 -0.49 37.41 -55.72
N MET A 673 0.69 36.85 -55.50
CA MET A 673 0.98 35.43 -55.78
C MET A 673 0.31 34.47 -54.81
N ASP A 674 -0.13 34.95 -53.64
CA ASP A 674 -0.75 34.12 -52.60
C ASP A 674 -2.27 34.00 -52.79
N ILE A 675 -2.85 34.77 -53.71
CA ILE A 675 -4.28 34.73 -54.01
C ILE A 675 -4.63 33.37 -54.63
N ARG A 676 -5.58 32.67 -54.01
CA ARG A 676 -6.17 31.42 -54.50
C ARG A 676 -7.69 31.51 -54.61
N TYR A 677 -8.30 32.42 -53.86
CA TYR A 677 -9.74 32.64 -53.81
C TYR A 677 -10.08 34.12 -53.83
N LEU A 678 -11.29 34.44 -54.29
CA LEU A 678 -11.88 35.77 -54.23
C LEU A 678 -13.17 35.70 -53.42
N LEU A 679 -13.28 36.50 -52.37
CA LEU A 679 -14.51 36.73 -51.63
C LEU A 679 -15.16 38.04 -52.12
N PRO A 680 -16.16 37.98 -53.03
CA PRO A 680 -16.82 39.16 -53.52
C PRO A 680 -17.86 39.66 -52.51
N MET A 681 -17.74 40.93 -52.12
CA MET A 681 -18.76 41.68 -51.38
C MET A 681 -19.79 42.23 -52.38
N VAL A 682 -20.76 41.41 -52.77
CA VAL A 682 -21.80 41.75 -53.75
C VAL A 682 -22.82 42.67 -53.12
N GLY A 683 -22.86 43.93 -53.56
CA GLY A 683 -23.74 44.94 -52.97
C GLY A 683 -23.43 45.27 -51.51
N GLY A 684 -22.26 44.83 -51.01
CA GLY A 684 -21.80 44.97 -49.63
C GLY A 684 -21.98 43.72 -48.76
N GLU A 685 -22.54 42.64 -49.31
CA GLU A 685 -22.82 41.37 -48.62
C GLU A 685 -21.95 40.23 -49.17
N ILE A 686 -21.77 39.18 -48.37
CA ILE A 686 -21.12 37.93 -48.77
C ILE A 686 -22.06 36.74 -48.59
N ASP A 687 -21.99 35.77 -49.50
CA ASP A 687 -22.72 34.49 -49.45
C ASP A 687 -21.87 33.30 -49.95
N GLY A 688 -20.67 33.58 -50.45
CA GLY A 688 -19.73 32.60 -50.93
C GLY A 688 -18.51 33.26 -51.56
N TYR A 689 -17.61 32.43 -52.08
CA TYR A 689 -16.35 32.87 -52.66
C TYR A 689 -16.03 32.07 -53.92
N TYR A 690 -15.17 32.61 -54.77
CA TYR A 690 -14.75 32.00 -56.02
C TYR A 690 -13.33 31.44 -55.92
N LYS A 691 -13.10 30.31 -56.58
CA LYS A 691 -11.75 29.86 -56.90
C LYS A 691 -11.14 30.75 -57.99
N VAL A 692 -9.90 31.16 -57.79
CA VAL A 692 -9.13 31.97 -58.74
C VAL A 692 -8.18 31.07 -59.51
N ASP A 693 -8.36 31.00 -60.82
CA ASP A 693 -7.50 30.20 -61.71
C ASP A 693 -6.26 30.98 -62.15
N LYS A 694 -6.39 32.29 -62.32
CA LYS A 694 -5.31 33.14 -62.82
C LYS A 694 -5.44 34.55 -62.30
N VAL A 695 -4.31 35.10 -61.87
CA VAL A 695 -4.15 36.52 -61.50
C VAL A 695 -3.21 37.19 -62.50
N TYR A 696 -3.57 38.37 -62.99
CA TYR A 696 -2.72 39.13 -63.92
C TYR A 696 -3.04 40.63 -63.87
N PHE A 697 -2.07 41.45 -64.29
CA PHE A 697 -2.28 42.88 -64.44
C PHE A 697 -2.91 43.20 -65.79
N GLY A 698 -3.88 44.12 -65.80
CA GLY A 698 -4.49 44.65 -67.01
C GLY A 698 -4.69 46.15 -66.93
N THR A 699 -5.31 46.74 -67.96
CA THR A 699 -5.62 48.17 -68.00
C THR A 699 -7.12 48.38 -68.09
N LYS A 700 -7.68 49.27 -67.24
CA LYS A 700 -9.08 49.73 -67.30
C LYS A 700 -9.06 51.26 -67.26
N ASN A 701 -9.72 51.91 -68.22
CA ASN A 701 -9.75 53.38 -68.36
C ASN A 701 -8.36 54.05 -68.29
N GLY A 702 -7.35 53.44 -68.92
CA GLY A 702 -5.97 53.95 -68.95
C GLY A 702 -5.16 53.77 -67.67
N LYS A 703 -5.73 53.14 -66.61
CA LYS A 703 -5.03 52.85 -65.34
C LYS A 703 -4.77 51.35 -65.18
N LEU A 704 -3.66 51.03 -64.52
CA LEU A 704 -3.30 49.65 -64.18
C LEU A 704 -4.30 49.09 -63.14
N CYS A 705 -4.78 47.87 -63.36
CA CYS A 705 -5.74 47.18 -62.50
C CYS A 705 -5.35 45.71 -62.34
N LEU A 706 -5.87 45.05 -61.29
CA LEU A 706 -5.70 43.62 -61.08
C LEU A 706 -6.89 42.86 -61.67
N LYS A 707 -6.64 41.85 -62.50
CA LYS A 707 -7.66 40.99 -63.08
C LYS A 707 -7.51 39.56 -62.58
N LEU A 708 -8.66 38.95 -62.28
CA LEU A 708 -8.79 37.60 -61.76
C LEU A 708 -9.69 36.80 -62.70
N ASN A 709 -9.24 35.63 -63.14
CA ASN A 709 -10.11 34.65 -63.79
C ASN A 709 -10.68 33.73 -62.70
N LEU A 710 -12.00 33.57 -62.70
CA LEU A 710 -12.75 32.81 -61.71
C LEU A 710 -13.31 31.53 -62.35
N SER A 711 -13.32 30.44 -61.59
CA SER A 711 -13.89 29.16 -62.04
C SER A 711 -15.14 28.77 -61.28
N SER A 712 -14.97 28.16 -60.10
CA SER A 712 -16.08 27.61 -59.31
C SER A 712 -16.46 28.56 -58.17
N PHE A 713 -17.74 28.83 -58.03
CA PHE A 713 -18.32 29.45 -56.84
C PHE A 713 -18.53 28.41 -55.74
N ILE A 714 -18.18 28.75 -54.51
CA ILE A 714 -18.34 27.93 -53.31
C ILE A 714 -19.20 28.74 -52.34
N SER A 715 -20.40 28.23 -52.06
CA SER A 715 -21.35 28.86 -51.15
C SER A 715 -20.91 28.65 -49.69
N LEU A 716 -21.04 29.69 -48.87
CA LEU A 716 -20.86 29.63 -47.41
C LEU A 716 -22.17 29.28 -46.68
N GLY A 717 -23.30 29.38 -47.37
CA GLY A 717 -24.63 29.00 -46.88
C GLY A 717 -25.75 29.70 -47.65
N SER A 718 -26.97 29.65 -47.12
CA SER A 718 -28.18 30.15 -47.81
C SER A 718 -28.45 31.64 -47.63
N ASN A 719 -27.76 32.30 -46.70
CA ASN A 719 -28.04 33.69 -46.31
C ASN A 719 -26.96 34.63 -46.86
N ARG A 720 -27.32 35.89 -47.05
CA ARG A 720 -26.36 36.96 -47.34
C ARG A 720 -26.03 37.73 -46.08
N THR A 721 -24.74 37.96 -45.84
CA THR A 721 -24.26 38.66 -44.64
C THR A 721 -23.60 39.99 -45.01
N PRO A 722 -24.09 41.15 -44.52
CA PRO A 722 -23.48 42.44 -44.80
C PRO A 722 -22.17 42.62 -44.03
N ILE A 723 -21.07 42.85 -44.74
CA ILE A 723 -19.73 43.02 -44.14
C ILE A 723 -19.02 44.30 -44.58
N TYR A 724 -19.34 44.83 -45.76
CA TYR A 724 -18.63 45.96 -46.34
C TYR A 724 -18.82 47.24 -45.51
N ARG A 725 -17.72 47.91 -45.17
CA ARG A 725 -17.65 49.12 -44.31
C ARG A 725 -18.12 48.95 -42.86
N ILE A 726 -18.71 47.82 -42.51
CA ILE A 726 -19.12 47.51 -41.14
C ILE A 726 -18.02 46.70 -40.45
N LYS A 727 -17.53 45.64 -41.11
CA LYS A 727 -16.52 44.73 -40.55
C LYS A 727 -15.23 44.67 -41.38
N MET A 728 -15.30 44.98 -42.68
CA MET A 728 -14.16 44.75 -43.57
C MET A 728 -14.11 45.69 -44.79
N GLN A 729 -12.90 45.87 -45.35
CA GLN A 729 -12.64 46.60 -46.59
C GLN A 729 -12.19 45.66 -47.73
N PRO A 730 -12.43 46.02 -49.00
CA PRO A 730 -11.91 45.28 -50.14
C PRO A 730 -10.40 45.52 -50.32
N GLY A 731 -9.70 44.52 -50.88
CA GLY A 731 -8.27 44.58 -51.15
C GLY A 731 -7.41 43.97 -50.05
N GLU A 732 -7.98 43.18 -49.15
CA GLU A 732 -7.28 42.49 -48.08
C GLU A 732 -7.16 40.99 -48.39
N LEU A 733 -6.11 40.35 -47.89
CA LEU A 733 -5.91 38.91 -48.00
C LEU A 733 -6.18 38.28 -46.63
N ILE A 734 -7.17 37.39 -46.55
CA ILE A 734 -7.63 36.78 -45.29
C ILE A 734 -7.51 35.26 -45.30
N SER A 735 -7.54 34.70 -44.08
CA SER A 735 -7.61 33.27 -43.84
C SER A 735 -9.04 32.74 -44.03
N ASN A 736 -9.16 31.43 -44.18
CA ASN A 736 -10.46 30.77 -44.25
C ASN A 736 -11.26 30.95 -42.96
N ASP A 737 -10.60 30.82 -41.80
CA ASP A 737 -11.22 30.96 -40.48
C ASP A 737 -11.86 32.35 -40.31
N LEU A 738 -11.13 33.43 -40.65
CA LEU A 738 -11.65 34.79 -40.57
C LEU A 738 -12.84 35.02 -41.53
N MET A 739 -12.80 34.45 -42.74
CA MET A 739 -13.95 34.52 -43.67
C MET A 739 -15.20 33.85 -43.08
N VAL A 740 -15.04 32.67 -42.47
CA VAL A 740 -16.15 31.94 -41.84
C VAL A 740 -16.70 32.74 -40.66
N GLU A 741 -15.85 33.28 -39.80
CA GLU A 741 -16.27 34.12 -38.67
C GLU A 741 -17.01 35.39 -39.11
N LEU A 742 -16.56 36.03 -40.20
CA LEU A 742 -17.23 37.18 -40.80
C LEU A 742 -18.64 36.82 -41.33
N TYR A 743 -18.77 35.65 -41.98
CA TYR A 743 -20.04 35.17 -42.51
C TYR A 743 -21.02 34.78 -41.40
N GLU A 744 -20.54 34.08 -40.37
CA GLU A 744 -21.30 33.69 -39.17
C GLU A 744 -21.55 34.85 -38.20
N GLN A 745 -21.02 36.05 -38.50
CA GLN A 745 -21.12 37.26 -37.68
C GLN A 745 -20.56 37.12 -36.25
N ARG A 746 -19.52 36.31 -36.06
CA ARG A 746 -18.88 36.07 -34.74
C ARG A 746 -17.92 37.17 -34.28
N ILE A 747 -17.54 38.10 -35.18
CA ILE A 747 -16.64 39.24 -34.91
C ILE A 747 -17.31 40.54 -35.31
#